data_AF-N6UMC6-F1
#
_entry.id   AF-N6UMC6-F1
#
_cell.length_a   1.000
_cell.length_b   1.000
_cell.length_c   1.000
_cell.angle_alpha   90.00
_cell.angle_beta   90.00
_cell.angle_gamma   90.00
#
_symmetry.space_group_name_H-M   'P 1'
#
loop_
_entity.id
_entity.type
_entity.pdbx_description
1 polymer ?
#
loop_
_entity_poly.entity_id
_entity_poly.type
_entity_poly.pdbx_seq_one_letter_code
_entity_poly.pdbx_strand_id
1 'polypeptide(L)'
;MRTVCLHLHEFAQHSPDYKEHSPNAALNKEVLQRYLSLPIPDGKVQATYIWIDGSGEQLRGKTRTLDFVPSKPEELPIWNYDGSSTYQAEGSNSDTYLYPVAIYADPFTRGNNKLVLCDTYKYNKKPTETNKRHTCVQAMEAAKSSYPWFGIEQEYTLLDMDLRPLGWPKNGFPGPQGPYYCGVGANKVYARDIVEAHYRACLYAGINVSGTNAEVMPAQWEYQVGPCEGISIGDQLWMSRYVLHRVAEDFGVIVTFDPKPMEGDWNGAGAHTNFSTKAMREDGGILEIEKAIDKLSRNHLRHIQAYDPHGGKDNERRLTGRHETSSIHDFSAGVANRGASIRIPRGCAEDKKGYLEDRRPSSNCDPYSVTEAITYLPTFYYISNNMLVEGETNIYVNDMTMISMNSENTVFEKQTDYNSLQLPKNKCMATYIWIDGTGENVRSKTRTMDSIPTNPKELPIWSYDGSSTYQSLGSNSDTYLLPVAVYNDPFTKGDHKLVMCDTYKYDKTPTDSNKRFCCMKALAQVKDVVPWFGIEQEYALMDLDNRPFGWPKQGFPAPQGPFYCAVGANKVIGRAIVEAHYRACLYAGLTISGTNAEVLLSQWEYQIGPCEGVGAADELWMSRYILHRVAEDFGVVVSLDPKPVEGNWNGSGAHVNFSTKAMREDGGIKEIEKAIEKLSKHHMRHIEAYDPKGGKDNERRLTGRHETSDIYTFSAGVANRGASVRIPRGVAEDGKGYLEDRRPSSNCDPYSVLDVM
;
A
#
# COMPACT_ATOMS: atom_id res chain seq x y z
N MET A 1 15.70 11.50 -7.95
CA MET A 1 14.33 11.84 -7.50
C MET A 1 14.38 12.36 -6.06
N ARG A 2 14.95 11.60 -5.10
CA ARG A 2 15.05 12.03 -3.68
C ARG A 2 16.08 13.13 -3.39
N THR A 3 17.04 13.37 -4.27
CA THR A 3 17.97 14.52 -4.17
C THR A 3 17.24 15.87 -4.23
N VAL A 4 16.04 15.92 -4.85
CA VAL A 4 15.21 17.13 -4.93
C VAL A 4 14.40 17.34 -3.63
N CYS A 5 13.96 16.26 -2.95
CA CYS A 5 13.31 16.37 -1.63
C CYS A 5 14.24 16.93 -0.54
N LEU A 6 15.56 16.72 -0.65
CA LEU A 6 16.53 17.19 0.35
C LEU A 6 16.55 18.73 0.46
N HIS A 7 16.40 19.45 -0.65
CA HIS A 7 16.40 20.92 -0.63
C HIS A 7 15.11 21.53 -0.06
N LEU A 8 13.97 20.85 -0.20
CA LEU A 8 12.73 21.29 0.46
C LEU A 8 12.75 21.03 1.96
N HIS A 9 13.50 20.03 2.43
CA HIS A 9 13.66 19.72 3.85
C HIS A 9 14.37 20.87 4.60
N GLU A 10 15.39 21.49 4.01
CA GLU A 10 16.10 22.63 4.62
C GLU A 10 15.28 23.93 4.62
N PHE A 11 14.47 24.18 3.59
CA PHE A 11 13.60 25.36 3.54
C PHE A 11 12.36 25.23 4.44
N ALA A 12 11.84 24.02 4.63
CA ALA A 12 10.63 23.77 5.41
C ALA A 12 10.85 23.76 6.94
N GLN A 13 12.08 23.48 7.41
CA GLN A 13 12.43 23.50 8.84
C GLN A 13 12.29 24.89 9.50
N HIS A 14 12.14 25.96 8.72
CA HIS A 14 11.99 27.33 9.23
C HIS A 14 10.53 27.73 9.52
N SER A 15 9.55 26.85 9.28
CA SER A 15 8.16 27.06 9.72
C SER A 15 7.86 26.23 10.97
N PRO A 16 7.49 26.86 12.11
CA PRO A 16 7.17 26.15 13.35
C PRO A 16 6.08 25.07 13.22
N ASP A 17 5.24 25.16 12.18
CA ASP A 17 4.05 24.33 11.99
C ASP A 17 4.21 23.26 10.88
N TYR A 18 5.40 23.11 10.27
CA TYR A 18 5.59 22.20 9.12
C TYR A 18 5.31 20.72 9.46
N LYS A 19 5.65 20.29 10.69
CA LYS A 19 5.32 18.94 11.18
C LYS A 19 3.82 18.75 11.42
N GLU A 20 3.11 19.82 11.81
CA GLU A 20 1.66 19.78 12.02
C GLU A 20 0.90 19.71 10.70
N HIS A 21 1.44 20.33 9.66
CA HIS A 21 0.81 20.33 8.35
C HIS A 21 1.13 19.07 7.55
N SER A 22 2.35 18.52 7.61
CA SER A 22 2.67 17.32 6.83
C SER A 22 3.52 16.26 7.55
N PRO A 23 2.88 15.30 8.23
CA PRO A 23 3.57 14.27 9.00
C PRO A 23 4.49 13.39 8.13
N ASN A 24 4.09 13.07 6.90
CA ASN A 24 4.91 12.24 6.00
C ASN A 24 6.14 12.96 5.45
N ALA A 25 6.04 14.27 5.20
CA ALA A 25 7.17 15.07 4.70
C ALA A 25 8.14 15.45 5.84
N ALA A 26 7.63 15.52 7.07
CA ALA A 26 8.42 15.76 8.27
C ALA A 26 9.36 14.60 8.64
N LEU A 27 9.07 13.37 8.20
CA LEU A 27 9.93 12.22 8.44
C LEU A 27 11.26 12.36 7.70
N ASN A 28 12.36 12.07 8.38
CA ASN A 28 13.70 12.20 7.82
C ASN A 28 13.89 11.23 6.64
N LYS A 29 14.00 11.78 5.42
CA LYS A 29 14.12 10.99 4.19
C LYS A 29 15.50 10.34 4.01
N GLU A 30 16.54 10.84 4.67
CA GLU A 30 17.87 10.21 4.70
C GLU A 30 17.83 8.93 5.53
N VAL A 31 17.11 8.94 6.65
CA VAL A 31 16.87 7.73 7.46
C VAL A 31 16.17 6.67 6.60
N LEU A 32 15.09 7.02 5.91
CA LEU A 32 14.43 6.09 4.97
C LEU A 32 15.42 5.56 3.91
N GLN A 33 16.22 6.44 3.31
CA GLN A 33 17.17 6.06 2.27
C GLN A 33 18.24 5.09 2.78
N ARG A 34 18.69 5.23 4.03
CA ARG A 34 19.61 4.30 4.69
C ARG A 34 19.07 2.88 4.68
N TYR A 35 17.77 2.71 4.95
CA TYR A 35 17.11 1.41 4.93
C TYR A 35 16.83 0.90 3.52
N LEU A 36 16.31 1.72 2.61
CA LEU A 36 16.07 1.30 1.22
C LEU A 36 17.35 0.91 0.46
N SER A 37 18.52 1.36 0.93
CA SER A 37 19.82 0.94 0.40
C SER A 37 20.26 -0.47 0.84
N LEU A 38 19.60 -1.08 1.83
CA LEU A 38 19.92 -2.45 2.26
C LEU A 38 19.69 -3.41 1.08
N PRO A 39 20.61 -4.35 0.80
CA PRO A 39 20.36 -5.36 -0.22
C PRO A 39 19.15 -6.23 0.18
N ILE A 40 18.29 -6.54 -0.79
CA ILE A 40 17.27 -7.59 -0.63
C ILE A 40 17.94 -8.93 -0.97
N PRO A 41 17.69 -10.00 -0.20
CA PRO A 41 18.18 -11.34 -0.54
C PRO A 41 17.80 -11.76 -1.97
N ASP A 42 18.69 -12.47 -2.65
CA ASP A 42 18.45 -12.94 -4.02
C ASP A 42 17.15 -13.76 -4.11
N GLY A 43 16.39 -13.54 -5.20
CA GLY A 43 15.10 -14.18 -5.43
C GLY A 43 13.92 -13.54 -4.69
N LYS A 44 14.14 -12.77 -3.62
CA LYS A 44 13.06 -12.07 -2.91
C LYS A 44 12.64 -10.80 -3.67
N VAL A 45 11.34 -10.57 -3.76
CA VAL A 45 10.74 -9.41 -4.44
C VAL A 45 9.60 -8.84 -3.61
N GLN A 46 9.54 -7.51 -3.49
CA GLN A 46 8.37 -6.80 -2.99
C GLN A 46 7.41 -6.54 -4.15
N ALA A 47 6.17 -7.03 -4.04
CA ALA A 47 5.11 -6.81 -5.02
C ALA A 47 3.95 -6.05 -4.35
N THR A 48 3.71 -4.81 -4.78
CA THR A 48 2.61 -3.97 -4.29
C THR A 48 1.39 -4.11 -5.18
N TYR A 49 0.36 -4.77 -4.67
CA TYR A 49 -0.91 -4.99 -5.35
C TYR A 49 -1.78 -3.75 -5.15
N ILE A 50 -2.29 -3.19 -6.25
CA ILE A 50 -3.01 -1.92 -6.32
C ILE A 50 -4.36 -2.15 -6.97
N TRP A 51 -5.41 -1.58 -6.39
CA TRP A 51 -6.78 -1.72 -6.91
C TRP A 51 -7.62 -0.48 -6.65
N ILE A 52 -8.78 -0.41 -7.31
CA ILE A 52 -9.78 0.64 -7.16
C ILE A 52 -10.80 0.19 -6.11
N ASP A 53 -11.11 1.06 -5.15
CA ASP A 53 -12.05 0.72 -4.08
C ASP A 53 -13.53 0.83 -4.49
N GLY A 54 -14.44 0.68 -3.53
CA GLY A 54 -15.88 0.73 -3.75
C GLY A 54 -16.44 2.12 -4.04
N SER A 55 -15.65 3.19 -3.90
CA SER A 55 -16.04 4.53 -4.35
C SER A 55 -15.88 4.69 -5.86
N GLY A 56 -15.03 3.88 -6.50
CA GLY A 56 -14.68 4.00 -7.92
C GLY A 56 -13.70 5.14 -8.23
N GLU A 57 -13.21 5.85 -7.21
CA GLU A 57 -12.30 6.99 -7.36
C GLU A 57 -10.95 6.76 -6.69
N GLN A 58 -10.93 6.04 -5.57
CA GLN A 58 -9.76 5.92 -4.73
C GLN A 58 -8.99 4.65 -5.03
N LEU A 59 -7.66 4.79 -5.03
CA LEU A 59 -6.74 3.67 -5.14
C LEU A 59 -6.33 3.17 -3.76
N ARG A 60 -6.19 1.86 -3.65
CA ARG A 60 -5.67 1.17 -2.48
C ARG A 60 -4.47 0.34 -2.90
N GLY A 61 -3.56 0.05 -1.98
CA GLY A 61 -2.43 -0.82 -2.21
C GLY A 61 -1.87 -1.47 -0.94
N LYS A 62 -1.36 -2.69 -1.10
CA LYS A 62 -0.62 -3.41 -0.07
C LYS A 62 0.48 -4.28 -0.67
N THR A 63 1.49 -4.61 0.13
CA THR A 63 2.71 -5.25 -0.38
C THR A 63 2.87 -6.65 0.18
N ARG A 64 3.27 -7.61 -0.67
CA ARG A 64 3.74 -8.94 -0.26
C ARG A 64 5.16 -9.21 -0.72
N THR A 65 5.81 -10.14 -0.02
CA THR A 65 7.08 -10.73 -0.46
C THR A 65 6.79 -11.92 -1.38
N LEU A 66 7.51 -12.01 -2.49
CA LEU A 66 7.56 -13.16 -3.39
C LEU A 66 8.96 -13.76 -3.39
N ASP A 67 9.05 -15.04 -3.72
CA ASP A 67 10.31 -15.80 -3.84
C ASP A 67 10.83 -15.90 -5.29
N PHE A 68 10.26 -15.08 -6.18
CA PHE A 68 10.67 -15.00 -7.58
C PHE A 68 10.39 -13.61 -8.14
N VAL A 69 11.03 -13.28 -9.26
CA VAL A 69 10.76 -12.05 -10.02
C VAL A 69 9.68 -12.34 -11.06
N PRO A 70 8.45 -11.82 -10.91
CA PRO A 70 7.39 -12.04 -11.88
C PRO A 70 7.64 -11.22 -13.15
N SER A 71 7.38 -11.83 -14.29
CA SER A 71 7.50 -11.24 -15.63
C SER A 71 6.14 -10.90 -16.25
N LYS A 72 5.09 -11.62 -15.86
CA LYS A 72 3.72 -11.47 -16.39
C LYS A 72 2.66 -11.61 -15.27
N PRO A 73 1.48 -10.99 -15.42
CA PRO A 73 0.45 -11.00 -14.37
C PRO A 73 0.00 -12.40 -13.95
N GLU A 74 0.00 -13.39 -14.85
CA GLU A 74 -0.50 -14.73 -14.57
C GLU A 74 0.42 -15.55 -13.65
N GLU A 75 1.67 -15.12 -13.49
CA GLU A 75 2.61 -15.74 -12.53
C GLU A 75 2.32 -15.31 -11.09
N LEU A 76 1.64 -14.19 -10.91
CA LEU A 76 1.37 -13.62 -9.61
C LEU A 76 0.20 -14.33 -8.92
N PRO A 77 0.31 -14.65 -7.62
CA PRO A 77 -0.78 -15.27 -6.89
C PRO A 77 -1.97 -14.31 -6.80
N ILE A 78 -3.18 -14.86 -6.97
CA ILE A 78 -4.41 -14.19 -6.54
C ILE A 78 -4.28 -13.91 -5.04
N TRP A 79 -4.69 -12.71 -4.64
CA TRP A 79 -4.68 -12.32 -3.24
C TRP A 79 -6.07 -11.88 -2.79
N ASN A 80 -6.22 -11.53 -1.53
CA ASN A 80 -7.48 -11.08 -0.95
C ASN A 80 -7.23 -9.91 -0.02
N TYR A 81 -8.27 -9.15 0.29
CA TYR A 81 -8.26 -8.05 1.24
C TYR A 81 -9.61 -7.95 1.95
N ASP A 82 -9.70 -7.06 2.94
CA ASP A 82 -10.96 -6.72 3.58
C ASP A 82 -11.79 -5.76 2.72
N GLY A 83 -12.81 -6.28 2.04
CA GLY A 83 -13.72 -5.45 1.26
C GLY A 83 -14.63 -4.56 2.10
N SER A 84 -14.82 -4.86 3.39
CA SER A 84 -15.68 -4.04 4.26
C SER A 84 -15.04 -2.71 4.64
N SER A 85 -13.71 -2.68 4.71
CA SER A 85 -12.90 -1.48 4.91
C SER A 85 -12.66 -0.65 3.63
N THR A 86 -13.22 -1.08 2.49
CA THR A 86 -13.06 -0.42 1.19
C THR A 86 -14.38 -0.22 0.45
N TYR A 87 -15.52 -0.31 1.15
CA TYR A 87 -16.87 -0.12 0.60
C TYR A 87 -17.29 -1.16 -0.47
N GLN A 88 -16.72 -2.37 -0.43
CA GLN A 88 -16.93 -3.43 -1.43
C GLN A 88 -17.58 -4.70 -0.88
N ALA A 89 -17.66 -4.85 0.45
CA ALA A 89 -18.28 -5.99 1.10
C ALA A 89 -18.91 -5.63 2.45
N GLU A 90 -19.73 -6.53 2.99
CA GLU A 90 -20.21 -6.45 4.37
C GLU A 90 -19.25 -7.19 5.31
N GLY A 91 -19.13 -6.76 6.57
CA GLY A 91 -18.20 -7.38 7.53
C GLY A 91 -18.46 -8.86 7.83
N SER A 92 -19.71 -9.31 7.67
CA SER A 92 -20.12 -10.72 7.83
C SER A 92 -19.62 -11.64 6.70
N ASN A 93 -19.22 -11.06 5.56
CA ASN A 93 -18.67 -11.75 4.39
C ASN A 93 -17.72 -10.81 3.63
N SER A 94 -16.57 -10.55 4.25
CA SER A 94 -15.70 -9.42 3.89
C SER A 94 -14.66 -9.72 2.81
N ASP A 95 -14.29 -10.99 2.61
CA ASP A 95 -13.22 -11.39 1.71
C ASP A 95 -13.53 -10.97 0.26
N THR A 96 -12.67 -10.12 -0.28
CA THR A 96 -12.68 -9.70 -1.67
C THR A 96 -11.34 -10.06 -2.31
N TYR A 97 -11.37 -10.50 -3.57
CA TYR A 97 -10.22 -11.04 -4.28
C TYR A 97 -9.55 -9.99 -5.19
N LEU A 98 -8.22 -10.09 -5.32
CA LEU A 98 -7.37 -9.31 -6.20
C LEU A 98 -6.79 -10.23 -7.27
N TYR A 99 -7.15 -9.96 -8.52
CA TYR A 99 -6.65 -10.67 -9.69
C TYR A 99 -5.64 -9.77 -10.41
N PRO A 100 -4.34 -10.12 -10.44
CA PRO A 100 -3.32 -9.38 -11.18
C PRO A 100 -3.67 -9.24 -12.67
N VAL A 101 -3.57 -8.04 -13.23
CA VAL A 101 -3.89 -7.76 -14.64
C VAL A 101 -2.80 -7.00 -15.39
N ALA A 102 -1.92 -6.28 -14.69
CA ALA A 102 -0.76 -5.62 -15.27
C ALA A 102 0.37 -5.49 -14.24
N ILE A 103 1.63 -5.48 -14.72
CA ILE A 103 2.84 -5.35 -13.90
C ILE A 103 3.66 -4.16 -14.40
N TYR A 104 4.16 -3.37 -13.45
CA TYR A 104 5.02 -2.22 -13.69
C TYR A 104 6.26 -2.29 -12.80
N ALA A 105 7.37 -1.71 -13.24
CA ALA A 105 8.54 -1.55 -12.37
C ALA A 105 8.20 -0.57 -11.24
N ASP A 106 8.61 -0.87 -10.00
CA ASP A 106 8.34 0.01 -8.86
C ASP A 106 9.38 1.15 -8.77
N PRO A 107 9.01 2.42 -9.01
CA PRO A 107 9.94 3.54 -8.95
C PRO A 107 10.35 3.93 -7.52
N PHE A 108 9.63 3.47 -6.50
CA PHE A 108 9.84 3.83 -5.10
C PHE A 108 10.82 2.88 -4.41
N THR A 109 10.65 1.56 -4.62
CA THR A 109 11.52 0.53 -4.03
C THR A 109 12.61 0.03 -4.98
N ARG A 110 12.45 0.27 -6.30
CA ARG A 110 13.42 0.00 -7.38
C ARG A 110 13.87 -1.48 -7.46
N GLY A 111 14.82 -1.76 -8.35
CA GLY A 111 15.34 -3.12 -8.56
C GLY A 111 14.28 -4.03 -9.18
N ASN A 112 14.18 -5.26 -8.67
CA ASN A 112 13.25 -6.27 -9.17
C ASN A 112 11.82 -6.14 -8.61
N ASN A 113 11.57 -5.14 -7.75
CA ASN A 113 10.28 -4.88 -7.13
C ASN A 113 9.24 -4.39 -8.14
N LYS A 114 7.96 -4.69 -7.86
CA LYS A 114 6.87 -4.53 -8.82
C LYS A 114 5.68 -3.80 -8.22
N LEU A 115 5.06 -2.95 -9.02
CA LEU A 115 3.68 -2.54 -8.83
C LEU A 115 2.78 -3.44 -9.67
N VAL A 116 1.67 -3.89 -9.09
CA VAL A 116 0.75 -4.85 -9.70
C VAL A 116 -0.64 -4.25 -9.70
N LEU A 117 -1.19 -3.94 -10.87
CA LEU A 117 -2.58 -3.54 -10.98
C LEU A 117 -3.48 -4.78 -10.89
N CYS A 118 -4.58 -4.69 -10.15
CA CYS A 118 -5.51 -5.77 -9.93
C CYS A 118 -6.95 -5.42 -10.26
N ASP A 119 -7.67 -6.38 -10.83
CA ASP A 119 -9.13 -6.42 -10.84
C ASP A 119 -9.66 -6.96 -9.50
N THR A 120 -10.82 -6.47 -9.10
CA THR A 120 -11.49 -6.84 -7.86
C THR A 120 -12.71 -7.73 -8.12
N TYR A 121 -12.81 -8.82 -7.36
CA TYR A 121 -13.88 -9.80 -7.47
C TYR A 121 -14.45 -10.16 -6.09
N LYS A 122 -15.77 -10.32 -6.02
CA LYS A 122 -16.48 -10.71 -4.81
C LYS A 122 -16.23 -12.17 -4.44
N TYR A 123 -16.70 -12.55 -3.25
CA TYR A 123 -16.70 -13.95 -2.77
C TYR A 123 -17.29 -14.95 -3.78
N ASN A 124 -18.31 -14.56 -4.56
CA ASN A 124 -18.96 -15.40 -5.57
C ASN A 124 -18.28 -15.35 -6.95
N LYS A 125 -17.05 -14.84 -7.02
CA LYS A 125 -16.24 -14.68 -8.24
C LYS A 125 -16.87 -13.80 -9.32
N LYS A 126 -17.90 -13.02 -8.98
CA LYS A 126 -18.41 -11.95 -9.85
C LYS A 126 -17.55 -10.69 -9.66
N PRO A 127 -17.37 -9.86 -10.70
CA PRO A 127 -16.73 -8.55 -10.56
C PRO A 127 -17.42 -7.73 -9.47
N THR A 128 -16.66 -6.91 -8.74
CA THR A 128 -17.25 -5.88 -7.88
C THR A 128 -17.96 -4.81 -8.73
N GLU A 129 -18.85 -4.03 -8.12
CA GLU A 129 -19.59 -2.95 -8.78
C GLU A 129 -18.67 -1.93 -9.47
N THR A 130 -17.50 -1.69 -8.88
CA THR A 130 -16.48 -0.74 -9.35
C THR A 130 -15.43 -1.37 -10.27
N ASN A 131 -15.49 -2.68 -10.54
CA ASN A 131 -14.65 -3.31 -11.55
C ASN A 131 -15.19 -3.01 -12.96
N LYS A 132 -14.95 -1.78 -13.43
CA LYS A 132 -15.31 -1.33 -14.79
C LYS A 132 -14.36 -1.82 -15.86
N ARG A 133 -13.16 -2.27 -15.46
CA ARG A 133 -12.21 -2.91 -16.36
C ARG A 133 -12.81 -4.15 -17.02
N HIS A 134 -13.57 -4.94 -16.26
CA HIS A 134 -14.19 -6.18 -16.77
C HIS A 134 -15.05 -5.97 -18.03
N THR A 135 -15.93 -4.98 -18.04
CA THR A 135 -16.79 -4.66 -19.21
C THR A 135 -16.01 -3.92 -20.28
N CYS A 136 -15.07 -3.05 -19.89
CA CYS A 136 -14.21 -2.34 -20.82
C CYS A 136 -13.35 -3.31 -21.66
N VAL A 137 -12.77 -4.37 -21.06
CA VAL A 137 -12.04 -5.42 -21.79
C VAL A 137 -12.90 -6.04 -22.89
N GLN A 138 -14.17 -6.32 -22.61
CA GLN A 138 -15.09 -6.90 -23.60
C GLN A 138 -15.33 -5.93 -24.76
N ALA A 139 -15.56 -4.65 -24.46
CA ALA A 139 -15.73 -3.62 -25.48
C ALA A 139 -14.47 -3.43 -26.35
N MET A 140 -13.28 -3.45 -25.72
CA MET A 140 -12.00 -3.33 -26.41
C MET A 140 -11.69 -4.53 -27.30
N GLU A 141 -11.99 -5.76 -26.86
CA GLU A 141 -11.83 -6.95 -27.70
C GLU A 141 -12.79 -6.91 -28.89
N ALA A 142 -14.04 -6.48 -28.67
CA ALA A 142 -15.02 -6.30 -29.75
C ALA A 142 -14.55 -5.27 -30.80
N ALA A 143 -13.84 -4.22 -30.38
CA ALA A 143 -13.33 -3.16 -31.26
C ALA A 143 -11.89 -3.36 -31.74
N LYS A 144 -11.24 -4.48 -31.39
CA LYS A 144 -9.80 -4.72 -31.63
C LYS A 144 -9.38 -4.58 -33.08
N SER A 145 -10.22 -5.00 -34.03
CA SER A 145 -9.95 -4.88 -35.47
C SER A 145 -9.86 -3.42 -35.97
N SER A 146 -10.40 -2.47 -35.20
CA SER A 146 -10.31 -1.04 -35.49
C SER A 146 -9.03 -0.39 -34.97
N TYR A 147 -8.22 -1.11 -34.18
CA TYR A 147 -7.00 -0.62 -33.52
C TYR A 147 -7.23 0.72 -32.80
N PRO A 148 -8.13 0.73 -31.78
CA PRO A 148 -8.52 1.95 -31.09
C PRO A 148 -7.37 2.47 -30.22
N TRP A 149 -6.94 3.69 -30.49
CA TRP A 149 -5.91 4.39 -29.71
C TRP A 149 -6.52 5.52 -28.92
N PHE A 150 -6.07 5.62 -27.67
CA PHE A 150 -6.46 6.66 -26.73
C PHE A 150 -5.24 7.40 -26.21
N GLY A 151 -5.38 8.70 -26.02
CA GLY A 151 -4.50 9.50 -25.16
C GLY A 151 -5.36 10.30 -24.20
N ILE A 152 -5.01 10.33 -22.92
CA ILE A 152 -5.79 11.06 -21.90
C ILE A 152 -4.91 12.13 -21.24
N GLU A 153 -5.43 13.35 -21.25
CA GLU A 153 -4.89 14.56 -20.63
C GLU A 153 -5.42 14.68 -19.21
N GLN A 154 -4.70 14.18 -18.22
CA GLN A 154 -5.15 14.20 -16.82
C GLN A 154 -4.76 15.52 -16.15
N GLU A 155 -5.74 16.37 -15.92
CA GLU A 155 -5.59 17.55 -15.07
C GLU A 155 -5.81 17.21 -13.59
N TYR A 156 -5.12 17.90 -12.69
CA TYR A 156 -5.26 17.74 -11.25
C TYR A 156 -4.82 19.00 -10.52
N THR A 157 -5.24 19.15 -9.26
CA THR A 157 -4.82 20.27 -8.41
C THR A 157 -4.08 19.77 -7.18
N LEU A 158 -3.00 20.46 -6.84
CA LEU A 158 -2.22 20.22 -5.62
C LEU A 158 -2.78 21.07 -4.48
N LEU A 159 -3.08 20.44 -3.35
CA LEU A 159 -3.58 21.07 -2.14
C LEU A 159 -2.59 20.89 -0.98
N ASP A 160 -2.54 21.88 -0.11
CA ASP A 160 -1.99 21.76 1.24
C ASP A 160 -2.92 20.87 2.09
N MET A 161 -2.46 20.49 3.27
CA MET A 161 -3.13 19.54 4.15
C MET A 161 -4.37 20.13 4.85
N ASP A 162 -4.53 21.46 4.80
CA ASP A 162 -5.77 22.16 5.13
C ASP A 162 -6.79 22.21 3.97
N LEU A 163 -6.52 21.48 2.88
CA LEU A 163 -7.31 21.40 1.65
C LEU A 163 -7.32 22.68 0.80
N ARG A 164 -6.45 23.64 1.12
CA ARG A 164 -6.28 24.84 0.32
C ARG A 164 -5.36 24.58 -0.87
N PRO A 165 -5.57 25.18 -2.07
CA PRO A 165 -4.61 25.02 -3.16
C PRO A 165 -3.20 25.45 -2.77
N LEU A 166 -2.22 24.62 -3.10
CA LEU A 166 -0.85 24.75 -2.63
C LEU A 166 -0.24 26.08 -3.09
N GLY A 167 0.37 26.82 -2.15
CA GLY A 167 1.00 28.12 -2.42
C GLY A 167 0.02 29.30 -2.52
N TRP A 168 -1.28 29.07 -2.36
CA TRP A 168 -2.24 30.18 -2.27
C TRP A 168 -2.13 30.91 -0.92
N PRO A 169 -2.38 32.23 -0.86
CA PRO A 169 -2.36 32.97 0.40
C PRO A 169 -3.40 32.40 1.38
N LYS A 170 -3.05 32.06 2.62
CA LYS A 170 -3.95 31.38 3.60
C LYS A 170 -5.36 31.98 3.69
N ASN A 171 -5.46 33.31 3.67
CA ASN A 171 -6.74 34.06 3.79
C ASN A 171 -7.06 34.91 2.55
N GLY A 172 -6.70 34.47 1.35
CA GLY A 172 -6.87 35.30 0.14
C GLY A 172 -6.99 34.52 -1.15
N PHE A 173 -6.60 35.14 -2.26
CA PHE A 173 -6.47 34.49 -3.56
C PHE A 173 -5.16 34.97 -4.19
N PRO A 174 -4.53 34.16 -5.06
CA PRO A 174 -3.46 34.67 -5.89
C PRO A 174 -4.01 35.70 -6.90
N GLY A 175 -3.13 36.28 -7.72
CA GLY A 175 -3.56 37.11 -8.86
C GLY A 175 -4.48 36.34 -9.82
N PRO A 176 -5.21 37.03 -10.71
CA PRO A 176 -6.12 36.40 -11.65
C PRO A 176 -5.38 35.47 -12.62
N GLN A 177 -6.12 34.50 -13.18
CA GLN A 177 -5.59 33.54 -14.16
C GLN A 177 -5.01 34.23 -15.40
N GLY A 178 -4.04 33.57 -16.04
CA GLY A 178 -3.32 34.11 -17.20
C GLY A 178 -1.81 33.85 -17.15
N PRO A 179 -1.08 34.29 -16.11
CA PRO A 179 0.38 34.12 -16.04
C PRO A 179 0.84 32.71 -15.64
N TYR A 180 -0.07 31.80 -15.28
CA TYR A 180 0.22 30.49 -14.70
C TYR A 180 0.41 29.38 -15.74
N TYR A 181 -0.44 29.34 -16.77
CA TYR A 181 -0.39 28.33 -17.84
C TYR A 181 0.97 28.32 -18.52
N CYS A 182 1.62 27.14 -18.54
CA CYS A 182 2.99 26.98 -19.03
C CYS A 182 4.00 27.99 -18.45
N GLY A 183 3.75 28.47 -17.22
CA GLY A 183 4.54 29.49 -16.55
C GLY A 183 5.93 29.00 -16.14
N VAL A 184 6.79 29.96 -15.80
CA VAL A 184 8.11 29.73 -15.19
C VAL A 184 8.38 30.84 -14.16
N GLY A 185 9.02 30.47 -13.05
CA GLY A 185 9.32 31.37 -11.93
C GLY A 185 8.47 31.10 -10.70
N ALA A 186 9.07 31.32 -9.52
CA ALA A 186 8.48 30.99 -8.22
C ALA A 186 7.15 31.72 -7.91
N ASN A 187 6.89 32.86 -8.54
CA ASN A 187 5.64 33.60 -8.38
C ASN A 187 4.50 33.13 -9.30
N LYS A 188 4.75 32.15 -10.17
CA LYS A 188 3.78 31.61 -11.14
C LYS A 188 3.62 30.10 -11.02
N VAL A 189 4.69 29.39 -10.69
CA VAL A 189 4.72 27.93 -10.69
C VAL A 189 4.92 27.41 -9.29
N TYR A 190 3.99 26.60 -8.82
CA TYR A 190 4.03 25.98 -7.49
C TYR A 190 4.23 24.47 -7.62
N ALA A 191 5.21 23.93 -6.89
CA ALA A 191 5.48 22.50 -6.76
C ALA A 191 5.83 21.74 -8.05
N ARG A 192 6.62 22.36 -8.95
CA ARG A 192 7.18 21.68 -10.14
C ARG A 192 7.96 20.41 -9.77
N ASP A 193 8.58 20.35 -8.59
CA ASP A 193 9.33 19.19 -8.13
C ASP A 193 8.49 17.91 -8.05
N ILE A 194 7.22 18.01 -7.67
CA ILE A 194 6.28 16.88 -7.64
C ILE A 194 6.03 16.38 -9.07
N VAL A 195 5.84 17.31 -10.01
CA VAL A 195 5.55 17.00 -11.42
C VAL A 195 6.74 16.35 -12.11
N GLU A 196 7.94 16.90 -11.91
CA GLU A 196 9.18 16.33 -12.46
C GLU A 196 9.50 14.95 -11.86
N ALA A 197 9.24 14.76 -10.57
CA ALA A 197 9.38 13.46 -9.91
C ALA A 197 8.35 12.45 -10.44
N HIS A 198 7.08 12.84 -10.54
CA HIS A 198 6.02 12.01 -11.12
C HIS A 198 6.33 11.58 -12.55
N TYR A 199 6.73 12.52 -13.41
CA TYR A 199 7.08 12.23 -14.81
C TYR A 199 8.17 11.15 -14.90
N ARG A 200 9.27 11.33 -14.17
CA ARG A 200 10.38 10.37 -14.16
C ARG A 200 9.97 9.03 -13.54
N ALA A 201 9.08 9.03 -12.55
CA ALA A 201 8.57 7.80 -11.93
C ALA A 201 7.70 7.01 -12.90
N CYS A 202 6.83 7.69 -13.66
CA CYS A 202 6.04 7.07 -14.73
C CYS A 202 6.93 6.47 -15.82
N LEU A 203 7.95 7.22 -16.30
CA LEU A 203 8.91 6.70 -17.27
C LEU A 203 9.64 5.46 -16.75
N TYR A 204 10.11 5.48 -15.49
CA TYR A 204 10.78 4.32 -14.88
C TYR A 204 9.85 3.11 -14.77
N ALA A 205 8.59 3.34 -14.41
CA ALA A 205 7.58 2.29 -14.28
C ALA A 205 7.18 1.65 -15.62
N GLY A 206 7.52 2.29 -16.75
CA GLY A 206 7.09 1.88 -18.08
C GLY A 206 5.71 2.40 -18.48
N ILE A 207 5.20 3.42 -17.79
CA ILE A 207 3.98 4.13 -18.17
C ILE A 207 4.30 5.04 -19.35
N ASN A 208 3.47 4.99 -20.40
CA ASN A 208 3.60 5.79 -21.61
C ASN A 208 3.12 7.23 -21.40
N VAL A 209 3.79 7.94 -20.48
CA VAL A 209 3.59 9.38 -20.27
C VAL A 209 4.21 10.15 -21.45
N SER A 210 3.43 11.00 -22.11
CA SER A 210 3.84 11.71 -23.33
C SER A 210 4.14 13.19 -23.12
N GLY A 211 3.73 13.76 -21.98
CA GLY A 211 4.00 15.16 -21.68
C GLY A 211 3.44 15.61 -20.33
N THR A 212 3.72 16.87 -20.00
CA THR A 212 3.18 17.58 -18.85
C THR A 212 3.22 19.09 -19.08
N ASN A 213 2.32 19.83 -18.44
CA ASN A 213 2.33 21.28 -18.39
C ASN A 213 1.73 21.81 -17.08
N ALA A 214 2.11 23.03 -16.70
CA ALA A 214 1.39 23.78 -15.68
C ALA A 214 0.07 24.28 -16.28
N GLU A 215 -1.02 24.12 -15.54
CA GLU A 215 -2.36 24.49 -16.00
C GLU A 215 -2.73 25.94 -15.68
N VAL A 216 -3.92 26.35 -16.15
CA VAL A 216 -4.40 27.74 -16.05
C VAL A 216 -4.59 28.21 -14.62
N MET A 217 -5.11 27.35 -13.73
CA MET A 217 -5.25 27.68 -12.31
C MET A 217 -3.89 27.48 -11.60
N PRO A 218 -3.44 28.41 -10.74
CA PRO A 218 -2.21 28.22 -9.98
C PRO A 218 -2.31 27.00 -9.05
N ALA A 219 -1.26 26.18 -9.03
CA ALA A 219 -1.19 24.84 -8.40
C ALA A 219 -1.96 23.72 -9.14
N GLN A 220 -2.59 24.02 -10.27
CA GLN A 220 -3.13 23.02 -11.19
C GLN A 220 -2.06 22.60 -12.20
N TRP A 221 -2.08 21.33 -12.57
CA TRP A 221 -1.12 20.72 -13.48
C TRP A 221 -1.81 19.67 -14.34
N GLU A 222 -1.17 19.33 -15.46
CA GLU A 222 -1.60 18.27 -16.35
C GLU A 222 -0.43 17.32 -16.66
N TYR A 223 -0.74 16.03 -16.82
CA TYR A 223 0.12 15.09 -17.51
C TYR A 223 -0.68 14.27 -18.53
N GLN A 224 -0.03 13.88 -19.63
CA GLN A 224 -0.68 13.13 -20.70
C GLN A 224 -0.19 11.68 -20.72
N VAL A 225 -1.12 10.72 -20.81
CA VAL A 225 -0.81 9.29 -20.99
C VAL A 225 -1.28 8.86 -22.37
N GLY A 226 -0.43 8.19 -23.12
CA GLY A 226 -0.72 7.65 -24.45
C GLY A 226 0.07 8.31 -25.58
N PRO A 227 -0.11 7.84 -26.83
CA PRO A 227 -1.19 6.95 -27.25
C PRO A 227 -1.03 5.51 -26.75
N CYS A 228 -2.13 4.93 -26.25
CA CYS A 228 -2.22 3.55 -25.78
C CYS A 228 -3.36 2.84 -26.51
N GLU A 229 -3.17 1.56 -26.84
CA GLU A 229 -4.18 0.76 -27.55
C GLU A 229 -5.12 0.06 -26.56
N GLY A 230 -6.42 0.16 -26.83
CA GLY A 230 -7.45 -0.60 -26.10
C GLY A 230 -7.40 -0.42 -24.59
N ILE A 231 -7.42 -1.53 -23.85
CA ILE A 231 -7.49 -1.54 -22.38
C ILE A 231 -6.30 -0.88 -21.69
N SER A 232 -5.14 -0.82 -22.36
CA SER A 232 -3.89 -0.36 -21.75
C SER A 232 -3.91 1.11 -21.31
N ILE A 233 -4.75 1.95 -21.92
CA ILE A 233 -4.90 3.35 -21.49
C ILE A 233 -5.50 3.44 -20.09
N GLY A 234 -6.49 2.59 -19.77
CA GLY A 234 -7.13 2.57 -18.45
C GLY A 234 -6.17 2.04 -17.39
N ASP A 235 -5.48 0.94 -17.71
CA ASP A 235 -4.47 0.35 -16.83
C ASP A 235 -3.38 1.39 -16.49
N GLN A 236 -2.86 2.09 -17.50
CA GLN A 236 -1.76 3.03 -17.31
C GLN A 236 -2.18 4.33 -16.63
N LEU A 237 -3.39 4.86 -16.89
CA LEU A 237 -3.85 6.07 -16.21
C LEU A 237 -4.13 5.83 -14.72
N TRP A 238 -4.73 4.69 -14.36
CA TRP A 238 -4.89 4.35 -12.94
C TRP A 238 -3.54 4.21 -12.23
N MET A 239 -2.56 3.60 -12.88
CA MET A 239 -1.22 3.45 -12.32
C MET A 239 -0.46 4.77 -12.26
N SER A 240 -0.62 5.67 -13.22
CA SER A 240 -0.03 7.02 -13.14
C SER A 240 -0.63 7.85 -12.01
N ARG A 241 -1.94 7.71 -11.74
CA ARG A 241 -2.62 8.32 -10.58
C ARG A 241 -2.08 7.77 -9.26
N TYR A 242 -1.86 6.45 -9.15
CA TYR A 242 -1.22 5.85 -7.98
C TYR A 242 0.17 6.45 -7.74
N VAL A 243 1.00 6.51 -8.79
CA VAL A 243 2.35 7.07 -8.72
C VAL A 243 2.30 8.54 -8.33
N LEU A 244 1.35 9.32 -8.85
CA LEU A 244 1.19 10.75 -8.48
C LEU A 244 0.88 10.91 -6.98
N HIS A 245 -0.06 10.12 -6.44
CA HIS A 245 -0.36 10.16 -5.01
C HIS A 245 0.85 9.75 -4.15
N ARG A 246 1.57 8.67 -4.52
CA ARG A 246 2.76 8.23 -3.79
C ARG A 246 3.90 9.24 -3.83
N VAL A 247 4.10 9.91 -4.97
CA VAL A 247 5.06 11.03 -5.06
C VAL A 247 4.60 12.16 -4.15
N ALA A 248 3.35 12.61 -4.26
CA ALA A 248 2.84 13.72 -3.45
C ALA A 248 2.87 13.43 -1.93
N GLU A 249 2.69 12.18 -1.50
CA GLU A 249 2.89 11.75 -0.10
C GLU A 249 4.30 12.08 0.42
N ASP A 250 5.33 11.92 -0.40
CA ASP A 250 6.72 12.21 -0.01
C ASP A 250 6.98 13.71 0.20
N PHE A 251 6.24 14.55 -0.52
CA PHE A 251 6.28 16.01 -0.39
C PHE A 251 5.23 16.56 0.58
N GLY A 252 4.33 15.70 1.06
CA GLY A 252 3.33 16.11 2.02
C GLY A 252 2.13 16.85 1.45
N VAL A 253 1.87 16.66 0.17
CA VAL A 253 0.87 17.42 -0.60
C VAL A 253 -0.28 16.50 -0.97
N ILE A 254 -1.50 17.03 -0.94
CA ILE A 254 -2.69 16.31 -1.36
C ILE A 254 -2.90 16.54 -2.86
N VAL A 255 -3.25 15.48 -3.58
CA VAL A 255 -3.68 15.56 -4.98
C VAL A 255 -5.19 15.40 -4.99
N THR A 256 -5.89 16.32 -5.65
CA THR A 256 -7.32 16.17 -5.94
C THR A 256 -7.56 16.06 -7.44
N PHE A 257 -8.45 15.13 -7.80
CA PHE A 257 -9.02 15.01 -9.14
C PHE A 257 -10.44 15.58 -9.22
N ASP A 258 -10.89 16.32 -8.21
CA ASP A 258 -12.18 17.01 -8.26
C ASP A 258 -12.26 17.93 -9.50
N PRO A 259 -13.34 17.88 -10.31
CA PRO A 259 -13.43 18.66 -11.54
C PRO A 259 -13.59 20.16 -11.34
N LYS A 260 -13.90 20.61 -10.13
CA LYS A 260 -14.02 22.02 -9.79
C LYS A 260 -13.56 22.26 -8.36
N PRO A 261 -12.23 22.19 -8.11
CA PRO A 261 -11.67 22.21 -6.76
C PRO A 261 -11.86 23.57 -6.08
N MET A 262 -11.99 24.65 -6.86
CA MET A 262 -12.29 25.98 -6.37
C MET A 262 -13.51 26.57 -7.09
N GLU A 263 -14.42 27.15 -6.30
CA GLU A 263 -15.55 27.91 -6.82
C GLU A 263 -15.12 29.25 -7.43
N GLY A 264 -15.96 29.80 -8.31
CA GLY A 264 -15.74 31.11 -8.94
C GLY A 264 -14.92 31.05 -10.24
N ASP A 265 -14.22 32.15 -10.51
CA ASP A 265 -13.47 32.43 -11.75
C ASP A 265 -12.09 31.74 -11.79
N TRP A 266 -12.11 30.44 -11.52
CA TRP A 266 -10.95 29.54 -11.59
C TRP A 266 -11.27 28.39 -12.53
N ASN A 267 -10.30 27.90 -13.29
CA ASN A 267 -10.53 26.76 -14.17
C ASN A 267 -10.96 25.52 -13.37
N GLY A 268 -11.76 24.67 -14.01
CA GLY A 268 -11.98 23.31 -13.51
C GLY A 268 -10.89 22.36 -14.01
N ALA A 269 -10.97 21.10 -13.61
CA ALA A 269 -10.04 20.04 -14.01
C ALA A 269 -10.72 19.00 -14.92
N GLY A 270 -10.15 18.74 -16.09
CA GLY A 270 -10.63 17.78 -17.08
C GLY A 270 -9.80 16.48 -17.18
N ALA A 271 -10.32 15.53 -17.94
CA ALA A 271 -9.59 14.37 -18.45
C ALA A 271 -9.76 14.24 -19.97
N HIS A 272 -9.30 15.24 -20.74
CA HIS A 272 -9.59 15.25 -22.18
C HIS A 272 -9.08 13.98 -22.84
N THR A 273 -9.94 13.34 -23.64
CA THR A 273 -9.67 12.03 -24.21
C THR A 273 -9.53 12.14 -25.72
N ASN A 274 -8.29 12.02 -26.18
CA ASN A 274 -7.93 11.91 -27.58
C ASN A 274 -8.23 10.49 -28.08
N PHE A 275 -8.96 10.35 -29.19
CA PHE A 275 -9.38 9.04 -29.72
C PHE A 275 -9.19 8.94 -31.23
N SER A 276 -8.67 7.80 -31.68
CA SER A 276 -8.64 7.43 -33.09
C SER A 276 -8.74 5.92 -33.32
N THR A 277 -9.32 5.52 -34.45
CA THR A 277 -9.16 4.17 -35.01
C THR A 277 -8.12 4.21 -36.13
N LYS A 278 -7.68 3.04 -36.61
CA LYS A 278 -6.80 2.94 -37.79
C LYS A 278 -7.33 3.75 -38.98
N ALA A 279 -8.63 3.62 -39.28
CA ALA A 279 -9.27 4.33 -40.40
C ALA A 279 -9.27 5.85 -40.22
N MET A 280 -9.36 6.37 -38.99
CA MET A 280 -9.24 7.81 -38.73
C MET A 280 -7.82 8.33 -38.97
N ARG A 281 -6.80 7.49 -38.76
CA ARG A 281 -5.38 7.85 -38.92
C ARG A 281 -4.89 7.75 -40.37
N GLU A 282 -5.62 7.05 -41.23
CA GLU A 282 -5.29 6.88 -42.66
C GLU A 282 -5.78 8.07 -43.51
N ASP A 283 -5.29 8.16 -44.75
CA ASP A 283 -5.64 9.26 -45.67
C ASP A 283 -7.16 9.34 -45.91
N GLY A 284 -7.73 10.53 -45.72
CA GLY A 284 -9.18 10.75 -45.79
C GLY A 284 -9.93 10.39 -44.49
N GLY A 285 -9.22 10.00 -43.43
CA GLY A 285 -9.78 9.61 -42.14
C GLY A 285 -10.61 10.68 -41.43
N ILE A 286 -10.55 11.96 -41.86
CA ILE A 286 -11.44 13.02 -41.36
C ILE A 286 -12.93 12.67 -41.49
N LEU A 287 -13.31 11.93 -42.54
CA LEU A 287 -14.70 11.48 -42.73
C LEU A 287 -15.11 10.46 -41.65
N GLU A 288 -14.19 9.63 -41.18
CA GLU A 288 -14.42 8.70 -40.08
C GLU A 288 -14.51 9.44 -38.74
N ILE A 289 -13.72 10.51 -38.56
CA ILE A 289 -13.82 11.40 -37.41
C ILE A 289 -15.20 12.07 -37.35
N GLU A 290 -15.68 12.63 -38.46
CA GLU A 290 -17.01 13.26 -38.55
C GLU A 290 -18.14 12.26 -38.25
N LYS A 291 -18.05 11.03 -38.77
CA LYS A 291 -19.00 9.94 -38.42
C LYS A 291 -18.98 9.62 -36.94
N ALA A 292 -17.82 9.59 -36.30
CA ALA A 292 -17.73 9.34 -34.86
C ALA A 292 -18.33 10.49 -34.05
N ILE A 293 -18.10 11.74 -34.45
CA ILE A 293 -18.69 12.93 -33.81
C ILE A 293 -20.22 12.90 -33.90
N ASP A 294 -20.79 12.56 -35.06
CA ASP A 294 -22.24 12.41 -35.22
C ASP A 294 -22.81 11.35 -34.25
N LYS A 295 -22.14 10.19 -34.10
CA LYS A 295 -22.55 9.15 -33.14
C LYS A 295 -22.44 9.64 -31.69
N LEU A 296 -21.38 10.36 -31.34
CA LEU A 296 -21.20 10.96 -30.01
C LEU A 296 -22.30 11.99 -29.69
N SER A 297 -22.72 12.77 -30.68
CA SER A 297 -23.78 13.77 -30.52
C SER A 297 -25.12 13.13 -30.13
N ARG A 298 -25.45 11.99 -30.73
CA ARG A 298 -26.71 11.25 -30.49
C ARG A 298 -26.73 10.53 -29.13
N ASN A 299 -25.59 10.43 -28.46
CA ASN A 299 -25.43 9.70 -27.20
C ASN A 299 -24.87 10.60 -26.08
N HIS A 300 -24.96 11.92 -26.22
CA HIS A 300 -24.34 12.87 -25.30
C HIS A 300 -24.63 12.58 -23.81
N LEU A 301 -25.90 12.37 -23.46
CA LEU A 301 -26.31 12.10 -22.07
C LEU A 301 -25.69 10.81 -21.53
N ARG A 302 -25.66 9.74 -22.33
CA ARG A 302 -25.03 8.47 -21.95
C ARG A 302 -23.55 8.64 -21.65
N HIS A 303 -22.86 9.47 -22.44
CA HIS A 303 -21.44 9.79 -22.19
C HIS A 303 -21.25 10.61 -20.92
N ILE A 304 -22.05 11.66 -20.71
CA ILE A 304 -21.98 12.46 -19.47
C ILE A 304 -22.16 11.57 -18.23
N GLN A 305 -23.08 10.61 -18.27
CA GLN A 305 -23.28 9.63 -17.18
C GLN A 305 -22.08 8.71 -16.93
N ALA A 306 -21.21 8.49 -17.92
CA ALA A 306 -20.01 7.68 -17.78
C ALA A 306 -18.74 8.52 -17.48
N TYR A 307 -18.85 9.84 -17.53
CA TYR A 307 -17.72 10.78 -17.56
C TYR A 307 -17.35 11.34 -16.18
N ASP A 308 -18.06 10.91 -15.14
CA ASP A 308 -17.64 10.93 -13.74
C ASP A 308 -18.34 9.79 -12.97
N PRO A 309 -17.80 9.36 -11.81
CA PRO A 309 -18.36 8.26 -11.02
C PRO A 309 -19.77 8.53 -10.45
N HIS A 310 -20.22 9.79 -10.46
CA HIS A 310 -21.52 10.21 -9.94
C HIS A 310 -22.53 10.57 -11.05
N GLY A 311 -22.33 10.03 -12.25
CA GLY A 311 -23.33 10.07 -13.32
C GLY A 311 -23.53 11.45 -13.95
N GLY A 312 -22.52 12.32 -13.94
CA GLY A 312 -22.57 13.69 -14.45
C GLY A 312 -22.55 14.75 -13.35
N LYS A 313 -22.82 14.35 -12.10
CA LYS A 313 -23.10 15.29 -11.00
C LYS A 313 -21.90 16.11 -10.58
N ASP A 314 -20.71 15.52 -10.60
CA ASP A 314 -19.49 16.29 -10.29
C ASP A 314 -19.19 17.27 -11.42
N ASN A 315 -19.35 16.80 -12.65
CA ASN A 315 -18.98 17.52 -13.85
C ASN A 315 -19.94 18.68 -14.16
N GLU A 316 -21.16 18.70 -13.59
CA GLU A 316 -22.09 19.85 -13.60
C GLU A 316 -21.43 21.13 -13.08
N ARG A 317 -20.50 21.01 -12.11
CA ARG A 317 -19.76 22.16 -11.55
C ARG A 317 -18.70 22.72 -12.51
N ARG A 318 -18.26 21.91 -13.48
CA ARG A 318 -17.19 22.25 -14.44
C ARG A 318 -17.74 22.67 -15.80
N LEU A 319 -18.60 21.83 -16.40
CA LEU A 319 -19.15 22.00 -17.77
C LEU A 319 -20.28 23.03 -17.81
N THR A 320 -19.90 24.30 -17.66
CA THR A 320 -20.84 25.44 -17.54
C THR A 320 -20.92 26.29 -18.80
N GLY A 321 -20.16 25.97 -19.85
CA GLY A 321 -19.98 26.83 -21.03
C GLY A 321 -18.96 27.96 -20.82
N ARG A 322 -18.32 28.04 -19.65
CA ARG A 322 -17.24 28.99 -19.31
C ARG A 322 -15.92 28.25 -19.11
N HIS A 323 -14.82 29.01 -19.00
CA HIS A 323 -13.47 28.48 -18.70
C HIS A 323 -13.06 27.31 -19.61
N GLU A 324 -13.19 27.51 -20.93
CA GLU A 324 -12.79 26.52 -21.94
C GLU A 324 -13.56 25.19 -21.88
N THR A 325 -14.83 25.21 -21.46
CA THR A 325 -15.72 24.04 -21.47
C THR A 325 -17.02 24.32 -22.24
N SER A 326 -17.70 23.27 -22.71
CA SER A 326 -19.08 23.38 -23.20
C SER A 326 -20.08 23.32 -22.04
N SER A 327 -21.34 23.67 -22.31
CA SER A 327 -22.47 23.32 -21.46
C SER A 327 -22.55 21.79 -21.29
N ILE A 328 -22.94 21.31 -20.10
CA ILE A 328 -23.18 19.88 -19.86
C ILE A 328 -24.44 19.37 -20.58
N HIS A 329 -25.36 20.27 -20.97
CA HIS A 329 -26.63 19.90 -21.59
C HIS A 329 -26.56 19.88 -23.13
N ASP A 330 -25.62 20.62 -23.71
CA ASP A 330 -25.55 20.85 -25.15
C ASP A 330 -24.30 20.19 -25.75
N PHE A 331 -24.50 19.41 -26.81
CA PHE A 331 -23.39 18.86 -27.57
C PHE A 331 -22.93 19.83 -28.66
N SER A 332 -21.62 20.00 -28.80
CA SER A 332 -21.02 20.80 -29.87
C SER A 332 -19.69 20.22 -30.34
N ALA A 333 -19.34 20.47 -31.60
CA ALA A 333 -18.04 20.10 -32.15
C ALA A 333 -17.47 21.20 -33.06
N GLY A 334 -16.14 21.31 -33.13
CA GLY A 334 -15.51 22.30 -34.01
C GLY A 334 -14.00 22.14 -34.17
N VAL A 335 -13.48 22.65 -35.28
CA VAL A 335 -12.03 22.70 -35.55
C VAL A 335 -11.40 23.74 -34.63
N ALA A 336 -10.41 23.31 -33.85
CA ALA A 336 -9.68 24.16 -32.89
C ALA A 336 -10.57 24.98 -31.93
N ASN A 337 -11.79 24.51 -31.64
CA ASN A 337 -12.71 25.19 -30.74
C ASN A 337 -12.61 24.60 -29.33
N ARG A 338 -11.98 25.33 -28.40
CA ARG A 338 -11.90 24.92 -26.99
C ARG A 338 -13.24 25.01 -26.27
N GLY A 339 -14.18 25.87 -26.69
CA GLY A 339 -15.52 25.92 -26.08
C GLY A 339 -16.45 24.77 -26.49
N ALA A 340 -16.02 23.89 -27.40
CA ALA A 340 -16.83 22.78 -27.89
C ALA A 340 -16.70 21.53 -27.02
N SER A 341 -17.70 20.65 -27.09
CA SER A 341 -17.66 19.35 -26.43
C SER A 341 -16.61 18.42 -27.06
N ILE A 342 -16.56 18.37 -28.39
CA ILE A 342 -15.54 17.67 -29.16
C ILE A 342 -14.71 18.66 -29.97
N ARG A 343 -13.39 18.56 -29.86
CA ARG A 343 -12.46 19.36 -30.67
C ARG A 343 -11.82 18.49 -31.74
N ILE A 344 -11.78 19.00 -32.97
CA ILE A 344 -10.90 18.46 -34.01
C ILE A 344 -9.62 19.33 -33.99
N PRO A 345 -8.43 18.77 -33.69
CA PRO A 345 -7.19 19.51 -33.73
C PRO A 345 -6.96 20.13 -35.12
N ARG A 346 -6.36 21.33 -35.16
CA ARG A 346 -6.14 22.07 -36.42
C ARG A 346 -5.34 21.24 -37.44
N GLY A 347 -4.24 20.62 -36.99
CA GLY A 347 -3.41 19.76 -37.84
C GLY A 347 -4.20 18.58 -38.41
N CYS A 348 -5.08 17.95 -37.63
CA CYS A 348 -5.90 16.84 -38.13
C CYS A 348 -6.90 17.28 -39.21
N ALA A 349 -7.46 18.49 -39.09
CA ALA A 349 -8.34 19.06 -40.11
C ALA A 349 -7.58 19.42 -41.39
N GLU A 350 -6.37 19.96 -41.27
CA GLU A 350 -5.50 20.32 -42.39
C GLU A 350 -5.00 19.07 -43.14
N ASP A 351 -4.52 18.07 -42.39
CA ASP A 351 -4.03 16.79 -42.93
C ASP A 351 -5.17 15.85 -43.37
N LYS A 352 -6.42 16.18 -42.99
CA LYS A 352 -7.63 15.39 -43.25
C LYS A 352 -7.57 13.95 -42.70
N LYS A 353 -6.85 13.76 -41.59
CA LYS A 353 -6.71 12.50 -40.84
C LYS A 353 -6.15 12.76 -39.45
N GLY A 354 -6.25 11.79 -38.54
CA GLY A 354 -5.69 11.87 -37.20
C GLY A 354 -6.66 11.38 -36.13
N TYR A 355 -7.04 12.28 -35.22
CA TYR A 355 -7.85 11.97 -34.04
C TYR A 355 -8.84 13.09 -33.70
N LEU A 356 -9.82 12.77 -32.85
CA LEU A 356 -10.68 13.75 -32.17
C LEU A 356 -10.32 13.85 -30.69
N GLU A 357 -10.64 14.97 -30.05
CA GLU A 357 -10.46 15.21 -28.62
C GLU A 357 -11.83 15.39 -27.96
N ASP A 358 -12.23 14.47 -27.10
CA ASP A 358 -13.41 14.62 -26.26
C ASP A 358 -13.07 15.37 -24.97
N ARG A 359 -13.60 16.58 -24.83
CA ARG A 359 -13.26 17.49 -23.73
C ARG A 359 -14.20 17.37 -22.52
N ARG A 360 -15.21 16.51 -22.63
CA ARG A 360 -16.26 16.35 -21.63
C ARG A 360 -15.89 15.50 -20.41
N PRO A 361 -14.96 14.51 -20.46
CA PRO A 361 -14.63 13.75 -19.25
C PRO A 361 -14.10 14.61 -18.11
N SER A 362 -14.57 14.33 -16.89
CA SER A 362 -14.11 14.95 -15.65
C SER A 362 -12.73 14.44 -15.26
N SER A 363 -11.92 15.23 -14.55
CA SER A 363 -10.63 14.77 -14.03
C SER A 363 -10.72 13.55 -13.10
N ASN A 364 -11.85 13.34 -12.39
CA ASN A 364 -12.09 12.16 -11.55
C ASN A 364 -12.71 10.98 -12.28
N CYS A 365 -12.86 11.02 -13.62
CA CYS A 365 -13.47 9.92 -14.35
C CYS A 365 -12.73 8.60 -14.16
N ASP A 366 -13.45 7.48 -14.22
CA ASP A 366 -12.83 6.18 -14.44
C ASP A 366 -12.47 6.03 -15.93
N PRO A 367 -11.18 5.96 -16.32
CA PRO A 367 -10.79 5.79 -17.71
C PRO A 367 -11.37 4.55 -18.37
N TYR A 368 -11.65 3.46 -17.63
CA TYR A 368 -12.33 2.30 -18.20
C TYR A 368 -13.74 2.64 -18.66
N SER A 369 -14.49 3.39 -17.85
CA SER A 369 -15.86 3.81 -18.18
C SER A 369 -15.89 4.78 -19.38
N VAL A 370 -14.97 5.74 -19.41
CA VAL A 370 -14.85 6.71 -20.53
C VAL A 370 -14.52 5.99 -21.84
N THR A 371 -13.49 5.15 -21.82
CA THR A 371 -13.00 4.49 -23.03
C THR A 371 -13.94 3.40 -23.51
N GLU A 372 -14.62 2.69 -22.60
CA GLU A 372 -15.72 1.79 -22.94
C GLU A 372 -16.85 2.55 -23.65
N ALA A 373 -17.31 3.69 -23.09
CA ALA A 373 -18.38 4.49 -23.67
C ALA A 373 -18.04 4.98 -25.09
N ILE A 374 -16.81 5.46 -25.32
CA ILE A 374 -16.32 5.87 -26.64
C ILE A 374 -16.28 4.68 -27.62
N THR A 375 -15.83 3.52 -27.16
CA THR A 375 -15.66 2.30 -27.99
C THR A 375 -16.97 1.58 -28.30
N TYR A 376 -18.03 1.85 -27.54
CA TYR A 376 -19.34 1.22 -27.76
C TYR A 376 -20.07 1.77 -29.00
N LEU A 377 -19.74 2.99 -29.45
CA LEU A 377 -20.42 3.65 -30.58
C LEU A 377 -19.97 3.21 -31.98
N PRO A 378 -18.70 2.81 -32.21
CA PRO A 378 -18.27 2.31 -33.52
C PRO A 378 -18.80 0.93 -33.92
N THR A 379 -19.15 0.03 -32.99
CA THR A 379 -18.95 -1.41 -33.24
C THR A 379 -20.17 -2.33 -33.30
N PHE A 380 -21.40 -1.96 -32.88
CA PHE A 380 -22.53 -2.92 -32.94
C PHE A 380 -23.88 -2.39 -33.46
N TYR A 381 -24.31 -2.98 -34.57
CA TYR A 381 -25.70 -3.41 -34.80
C TYR A 381 -26.04 -4.51 -33.79
N TYR A 382 -27.29 -4.53 -33.29
CA TYR A 382 -27.84 -5.59 -32.42
C TYR A 382 -27.42 -7.00 -32.84
N ILE A 383 -26.87 -7.79 -31.91
CA ILE A 383 -26.90 -9.25 -31.99
C ILE A 383 -27.51 -9.80 -30.70
N SER A 384 -28.69 -10.39 -30.86
CA SER A 384 -29.35 -11.29 -29.93
C SER A 384 -28.57 -12.61 -29.79
N ASN A 385 -28.39 -13.05 -28.55
CA ASN A 385 -28.13 -14.41 -28.03
C ASN A 385 -27.47 -15.50 -28.90
N ASN A 386 -26.49 -16.15 -28.25
CA ASN A 386 -25.93 -17.49 -28.45
C ASN A 386 -24.95 -17.69 -29.62
N MET A 387 -23.65 -17.82 -29.30
CA MET A 387 -22.89 -19.07 -29.42
C MET A 387 -21.42 -18.87 -29.00
N LEU A 388 -20.93 -19.79 -28.16
CA LEU A 388 -19.52 -19.96 -27.82
C LEU A 388 -18.77 -20.63 -28.97
N VAL A 389 -17.57 -20.16 -29.30
CA VAL A 389 -16.60 -20.94 -30.08
C VAL A 389 -15.19 -20.70 -29.50
N GLU A 390 -14.54 -21.79 -29.10
CA GLU A 390 -13.13 -21.88 -28.68
C GLU A 390 -12.17 -21.76 -29.88
N GLY A 391 -10.98 -21.20 -29.67
CA GLY A 391 -9.90 -21.19 -30.67
C GLY A 391 -8.53 -20.86 -30.04
N GLU A 392 -7.59 -21.79 -30.22
CA GLU A 392 -6.24 -21.87 -29.65
C GLU A 392 -5.16 -21.03 -30.37
N THR A 393 -4.11 -20.66 -29.60
CA THR A 393 -2.70 -20.40 -29.99
C THR A 393 -2.39 -19.17 -30.88
N ASN A 394 -1.26 -18.44 -30.81
CA ASN A 394 0.14 -18.75 -30.46
C ASN A 394 0.92 -17.48 -30.03
N ILE A 395 2.03 -17.72 -29.31
CA ILE A 395 2.98 -16.76 -28.73
C ILE A 395 4.03 -16.31 -29.77
N TYR A 396 4.37 -15.01 -29.81
CA TYR A 396 5.65 -14.52 -30.33
C TYR A 396 6.30 -13.58 -29.31
N VAL A 397 7.46 -14.00 -28.79
CA VAL A 397 8.39 -13.19 -27.99
C VAL A 397 9.47 -12.71 -28.95
N ASN A 398 9.74 -11.40 -28.97
CA ASN A 398 10.96 -10.87 -29.58
C ASN A 398 11.73 -10.08 -28.53
N ASP A 399 13.01 -10.44 -28.44
CA ASP A 399 14.04 -9.93 -27.54
C ASP A 399 14.25 -8.42 -27.65
N MET A 400 14.33 -7.73 -26.51
CA MET A 400 15.08 -6.49 -26.38
C MET A 400 16.05 -6.59 -25.21
N THR A 401 17.33 -6.61 -25.56
CA THR A 401 18.50 -6.45 -24.71
C THR A 401 18.43 -5.16 -23.89
N MET A 402 18.48 -5.31 -22.56
CA MET A 402 18.62 -4.22 -21.59
C MET A 402 20.06 -3.69 -21.61
N ILE A 403 20.22 -2.40 -21.94
CA ILE A 403 21.47 -1.66 -21.74
C ILE A 403 21.53 -1.23 -20.27
N SER A 404 22.50 -1.74 -19.52
CA SER A 404 22.80 -1.28 -18.16
C SER A 404 23.47 0.08 -18.21
N MET A 405 22.80 1.12 -17.71
CA MET A 405 23.46 2.39 -17.39
C MET A 405 23.88 2.40 -15.93
N ASN A 406 25.18 2.24 -15.69
CA ASN A 406 25.83 2.60 -14.45
C ASN A 406 25.77 4.11 -14.26
N SER A 407 25.28 4.58 -13.12
CA SER A 407 25.53 5.95 -12.66
C SER A 407 26.07 5.90 -11.24
N GLU A 408 27.40 5.99 -11.14
CA GLU A 408 28.09 6.34 -9.91
C GLU A 408 28.20 7.87 -9.78
N ASN A 409 28.19 8.29 -8.52
CA ASN A 409 28.76 9.51 -7.95
C ASN A 409 28.02 10.84 -8.18
N THR A 410 27.20 11.18 -7.18
CA THR A 410 27.07 12.56 -6.69
C THR A 410 27.58 12.60 -5.25
N VAL A 411 28.65 13.36 -5.05
CA VAL A 411 29.29 13.66 -3.77
C VAL A 411 28.50 14.79 -3.09
N PHE A 412 27.99 14.54 -1.88
CA PHE A 412 27.52 15.57 -0.95
C PHE A 412 28.06 15.26 0.44
N GLU A 413 28.32 16.33 1.22
CA GLU A 413 29.01 16.30 2.50
C GLU A 413 28.41 15.25 3.45
N LYS A 414 29.18 14.18 3.67
CA LYS A 414 28.83 13.11 4.61
C LYS A 414 28.81 13.71 6.02
N GLN A 415 27.62 13.80 6.62
CA GLN A 415 27.53 13.48 8.03
C GLN A 415 28.20 12.11 8.21
N THR A 416 29.21 12.01 9.07
CA THR A 416 30.00 10.78 9.21
C THR A 416 29.08 9.63 9.59
N ASP A 417 28.70 8.78 8.64
CA ASP A 417 27.96 7.55 8.91
C ASP A 417 28.91 6.60 9.63
N TYR A 418 28.93 6.67 10.96
CA TYR A 418 29.78 5.82 11.79
C TYR A 418 29.49 4.33 11.58
N ASN A 419 28.31 3.96 11.07
CA ASN A 419 27.99 2.56 10.72
C ASN A 419 28.70 2.09 9.45
N SER A 420 29.25 3.01 8.65
CA SER A 420 30.07 2.67 7.47
C SER A 420 31.55 2.43 7.79
N LEU A 421 31.96 2.62 9.06
CA LEU A 421 33.33 2.36 9.50
C LEU A 421 33.59 0.86 9.50
N GLN A 422 34.61 0.44 8.74
CA GLN A 422 35.03 -0.96 8.74
C GLN A 422 35.70 -1.32 10.06
N LEU A 423 35.20 -2.36 10.72
CA LEU A 423 35.92 -2.98 11.82
C LEU A 423 37.17 -3.72 11.33
N PRO A 424 38.17 -3.94 12.21
CA PRO A 424 39.27 -4.84 11.92
C PRO A 424 38.79 -6.21 11.43
N LYS A 425 39.56 -6.83 10.52
CA LYS A 425 39.22 -8.14 9.93
C LYS A 425 38.85 -9.16 11.03
N ASN A 426 37.76 -9.91 10.80
CA ASN A 426 37.16 -10.91 11.70
C ASN A 426 36.50 -10.37 12.98
N LYS A 427 36.50 -9.06 13.22
CA LYS A 427 35.70 -8.48 14.32
C LYS A 427 34.28 -8.24 13.85
N CYS A 428 33.31 -8.60 14.68
CA CYS A 428 31.91 -8.20 14.48
C CYS A 428 31.31 -7.68 15.77
N MET A 429 30.13 -7.06 15.65
CA MET A 429 29.30 -6.67 16.77
C MET A 429 28.14 -7.65 16.84
N ALA A 430 27.87 -8.17 18.03
CA ALA A 430 26.73 -9.03 18.30
C ALA A 430 25.84 -8.33 19.34
N THR A 431 24.64 -7.93 18.92
CA THR A 431 23.64 -7.27 19.76
C THR A 431 22.69 -8.32 20.32
N TYR A 432 22.81 -8.59 21.61
CA TYR A 432 22.00 -9.57 22.33
C TYR A 432 20.70 -8.90 22.74
N ILE A 433 19.57 -9.50 22.36
CA ILE A 433 18.22 -8.99 22.55
C ILE A 433 17.45 -9.99 23.43
N TRP A 434 16.73 -9.47 24.42
CA TRP A 434 15.92 -10.29 25.33
C TRP A 434 14.65 -9.57 25.77
N ILE A 435 13.72 -10.32 26.34
CA ILE A 435 12.48 -9.81 26.90
C ILE A 435 12.67 -9.61 28.41
N ASP A 436 12.25 -8.47 28.94
CA ASP A 436 12.45 -8.15 30.35
C ASP A 436 11.43 -8.84 31.28
N GLY A 437 11.47 -8.49 32.57
CA GLY A 437 10.61 -9.08 33.60
C GLY A 437 9.13 -8.70 33.48
N THR A 438 8.78 -7.66 32.71
CA THR A 438 7.36 -7.35 32.46
C THR A 438 6.75 -8.28 31.41
N GLY A 439 7.57 -8.89 30.56
CA GLY A 439 7.12 -9.71 29.43
C GLY A 439 6.63 -8.90 28.22
N GLU A 440 6.66 -7.57 28.30
CA GLU A 440 6.15 -6.68 27.25
C GLU A 440 7.26 -5.94 26.51
N ASN A 441 8.42 -5.73 27.15
CA ASN A 441 9.48 -4.90 26.59
C ASN A 441 10.67 -5.73 26.11
N VAL A 442 11.17 -5.37 24.93
CA VAL A 442 12.45 -5.85 24.40
C VAL A 442 13.59 -4.96 24.89
N ARG A 443 14.71 -5.57 25.26
CA ARG A 443 15.95 -4.92 25.71
C ARG A 443 17.11 -5.43 24.87
N SER A 444 18.18 -4.65 24.77
CA SER A 444 19.38 -5.10 24.07
C SER A 444 20.67 -4.52 24.62
N LYS A 445 21.78 -5.19 24.33
CA LYS A 445 23.14 -4.67 24.51
C LYS A 445 24.12 -5.36 23.56
N THR A 446 25.22 -4.70 23.25
CA THR A 446 26.14 -5.14 22.19
C THR A 446 27.51 -5.51 22.74
N ARG A 447 28.08 -6.62 22.24
CA ARG A 447 29.48 -6.99 22.47
C ARG A 447 30.26 -7.07 21.16
N THR A 448 31.56 -6.87 21.25
CA THR A 448 32.49 -7.21 20.17
C THR A 448 32.81 -8.70 20.20
N MET A 449 32.89 -9.30 19.02
CA MET A 449 33.26 -10.69 18.77
C MET A 449 34.55 -10.77 17.94
N ASP A 450 35.32 -11.84 18.10
CA ASP A 450 36.55 -12.14 17.35
C ASP A 450 36.34 -13.03 16.11
N SER A 451 35.09 -13.44 15.90
CA SER A 451 34.64 -14.21 14.75
C SER A 451 33.19 -13.85 14.44
N ILE A 452 32.79 -14.00 13.19
CA ILE A 452 31.42 -13.74 12.73
C ILE A 452 30.58 -14.98 13.05
N PRO A 453 29.62 -14.91 14.00
CA PRO A 453 28.83 -16.06 14.36
C PRO A 453 27.78 -16.32 13.27
N THR A 454 27.63 -17.59 12.90
CA THR A 454 26.64 -18.06 11.92
C THR A 454 25.49 -18.81 12.58
N ASN A 455 25.66 -19.25 13.82
CA ASN A 455 24.63 -19.94 14.58
C ASN A 455 24.75 -19.64 16.09
N PRO A 456 23.68 -19.89 16.88
CA PRO A 456 23.65 -19.55 18.30
C PRO A 456 24.74 -20.21 19.16
N LYS A 457 25.24 -21.39 18.78
CA LYS A 457 26.23 -22.14 19.58
C LYS A 457 27.63 -21.52 19.56
N GLU A 458 27.91 -20.69 18.56
CA GLU A 458 29.17 -19.95 18.44
C GLU A 458 29.19 -18.69 19.31
N LEU A 459 28.04 -18.31 19.86
CA LEU A 459 27.89 -17.13 20.68
C LEU A 459 28.05 -17.49 22.17
N PRO A 460 28.88 -16.75 22.91
CA PRO A 460 29.04 -16.97 24.34
C PRO A 460 27.76 -16.59 25.11
N ILE A 461 27.48 -17.34 26.18
CA ILE A 461 26.54 -16.90 27.21
C ILE A 461 27.06 -15.57 27.80
N TRP A 462 26.15 -14.65 28.07
CA TRP A 462 26.47 -13.39 28.70
C TRP A 462 25.58 -13.15 29.92
N SER A 463 25.90 -12.19 30.78
CA SER A 463 25.07 -11.78 31.91
C SER A 463 24.66 -10.33 31.75
N TYR A 464 23.58 -9.90 32.39
CA TYR A 464 23.12 -8.52 32.47
C TYR A 464 22.57 -8.23 33.88
N ASP A 465 22.35 -6.96 34.19
CA ASP A 465 21.72 -6.55 35.44
C ASP A 465 20.21 -6.80 35.37
N GLY A 466 19.79 -7.93 35.93
CA GLY A 466 18.39 -8.32 36.04
C GLY A 466 17.59 -7.52 37.08
N SER A 467 18.26 -6.83 38.01
CA SER A 467 17.56 -6.00 39.00
C SER A 467 16.96 -4.74 38.39
N SER A 468 17.61 -4.22 37.34
CA SER A 468 17.13 -3.09 36.55
C SER A 468 16.04 -3.47 35.53
N THR A 469 15.68 -4.74 35.44
CA THR A 469 14.72 -5.26 34.45
C THR A 469 13.68 -6.19 35.06
N TYR A 470 13.47 -6.11 36.38
CA TYR A 470 12.47 -6.90 37.13
C TYR A 470 12.65 -8.43 37.06
N GLN A 471 13.88 -8.91 36.89
CA GLN A 471 14.18 -10.34 36.74
C GLN A 471 15.03 -10.90 37.89
N SER A 472 15.65 -10.03 38.69
CA SER A 472 16.50 -10.39 39.83
C SER A 472 16.38 -9.37 40.96
N LEU A 473 16.80 -9.74 42.17
CA LEU A 473 16.93 -8.80 43.28
C LEU A 473 18.25 -8.04 43.19
N GLY A 474 18.32 -6.80 43.68
CA GLY A 474 19.56 -6.02 43.68
C GLY A 474 20.72 -6.66 44.45
N SER A 475 20.43 -7.50 45.46
CA SER A 475 21.43 -8.25 46.22
C SER A 475 22.00 -9.46 45.47
N ASN A 476 21.40 -9.85 44.33
CA ASN A 476 21.86 -10.92 43.45
C ASN A 476 21.35 -10.65 42.03
N SER A 477 21.94 -9.65 41.38
CA SER A 477 21.40 -9.00 40.18
C SER A 477 21.71 -9.72 38.87
N ASP A 478 22.72 -10.60 38.84
CA ASP A 478 23.15 -11.24 37.60
C ASP A 478 22.08 -12.19 37.03
N THR A 479 21.65 -11.89 35.80
CA THR A 479 20.80 -12.75 34.99
C THR A 479 21.53 -13.11 33.70
N TYR A 480 21.40 -14.34 33.23
CA TYR A 480 22.11 -14.85 32.06
C TYR A 480 21.29 -14.76 30.77
N LEU A 481 21.97 -14.47 29.67
CA LEU A 481 21.47 -14.48 28.29
C LEU A 481 22.04 -15.70 27.57
N LEU A 482 21.15 -16.59 27.15
CA LEU A 482 21.48 -17.74 26.33
C LEU A 482 21.07 -17.45 24.87
N PRO A 483 22.01 -17.37 23.92
CA PRO A 483 21.70 -17.19 22.49
C PRO A 483 20.82 -18.32 21.94
N VAL A 484 19.76 -17.97 21.21
CA VAL A 484 18.81 -18.95 20.63
C VAL A 484 18.57 -18.77 19.13
N ALA A 485 18.76 -17.57 18.58
CA ALA A 485 18.70 -17.31 17.14
C ALA A 485 19.66 -16.16 16.76
N VAL A 486 20.12 -16.15 15.51
CA VAL A 486 21.08 -15.16 14.99
C VAL A 486 20.56 -14.61 13.66
N TYR A 487 20.57 -13.29 13.52
CA TYR A 487 20.08 -12.56 12.34
C TYR A 487 21.10 -11.52 11.89
N ASN A 488 21.00 -11.06 10.64
CA ASN A 488 21.82 -9.94 10.19
C ASN A 488 21.35 -8.63 10.84
N ASP A 489 22.28 -7.74 11.17
CA ASP A 489 21.97 -6.44 11.76
C ASP A 489 21.70 -5.39 10.66
N PRO A 490 20.46 -4.91 10.46
CA PRO A 490 20.13 -3.93 9.42
C PRO A 490 20.59 -2.50 9.77
N PHE A 491 20.96 -2.23 11.01
CA PHE A 491 21.36 -0.91 11.49
C PHE A 491 22.84 -0.66 11.22
N THR A 492 23.68 -1.63 11.61
CA THR A 492 25.14 -1.55 11.45
C THR A 492 25.64 -2.22 10.16
N LYS A 493 24.83 -3.08 9.53
CA LYS A 493 25.08 -3.73 8.23
C LYS A 493 26.28 -4.69 8.26
N GLY A 494 26.68 -5.21 7.10
CA GLY A 494 27.87 -6.08 6.98
C GLY A 494 27.79 -7.35 7.83
N ASP A 495 28.88 -7.66 8.53
CA ASP A 495 29.04 -8.90 9.30
C ASP A 495 28.45 -8.83 10.72
N HIS A 496 27.84 -7.71 11.10
CA HIS A 496 27.23 -7.52 12.41
C HIS A 496 25.92 -8.32 12.56
N LYS A 497 25.62 -8.74 13.81
CA LYS A 497 24.53 -9.68 14.09
C LYS A 497 23.60 -9.18 15.19
N LEU A 498 22.31 -9.45 15.01
CA LEU A 498 21.31 -9.44 16.09
C LEU A 498 21.17 -10.87 16.63
N VAL A 499 21.02 -11.00 17.95
CA VAL A 499 20.98 -12.29 18.64
C VAL A 499 19.79 -12.33 19.58
N MET A 500 18.79 -13.15 19.26
CA MET A 500 17.68 -13.41 20.18
C MET A 500 18.18 -14.29 21.33
N CYS A 501 17.79 -13.99 22.56
CA CYS A 501 18.27 -14.66 23.76
C CYS A 501 17.13 -15.11 24.70
N ASP A 502 17.33 -16.28 25.31
CA ASP A 502 16.61 -16.72 26.50
C ASP A 502 17.24 -16.14 27.77
N THR A 503 16.42 -15.94 28.81
CA THR A 503 16.85 -15.41 30.11
C THR A 503 16.82 -16.48 31.20
N TYR A 504 17.90 -16.55 32.00
CA TYR A 504 18.09 -17.54 33.06
C TYR A 504 18.62 -16.89 34.35
N LYS A 505 18.12 -17.34 35.50
CA LYS A 505 18.58 -16.94 36.83
C LYS A 505 20.00 -17.45 37.11
N TYR A 506 20.61 -16.96 38.19
CA TYR A 506 21.97 -17.33 38.59
C TYR A 506 22.15 -18.86 38.80
N ASP A 507 21.09 -19.53 39.26
CA ASP A 507 21.02 -20.98 39.51
C ASP A 507 20.73 -21.81 38.25
N LYS A 508 20.74 -21.19 37.07
CA LYS A 508 20.48 -21.80 35.75
C LYS A 508 19.02 -22.26 35.54
N THR A 509 18.09 -21.83 36.37
CA THR A 509 16.66 -21.96 36.09
C THR A 509 16.17 -20.83 35.17
N PRO A 510 15.18 -21.05 34.30
CA PRO A 510 14.62 -19.97 33.48
C PRO A 510 14.01 -18.88 34.35
N THR A 511 14.08 -17.63 33.91
CA THR A 511 13.36 -16.52 34.59
C THR A 511 11.85 -16.68 34.43
N ASP A 512 11.06 -16.06 35.31
CA ASP A 512 9.59 -16.22 35.28
C ASP A 512 8.94 -15.62 34.01
N SER A 513 9.60 -14.64 33.39
CA SER A 513 9.24 -14.05 32.10
C SER A 513 9.77 -14.82 30.88
N ASN A 514 10.55 -15.89 31.07
CA ASN A 514 11.02 -16.73 29.95
C ASN A 514 9.89 -17.67 29.49
N LYS A 515 8.97 -17.14 28.68
CA LYS A 515 7.85 -17.90 28.11
C LYS A 515 8.27 -18.81 26.96
N ARG A 516 9.38 -18.50 26.29
CA ARG A 516 9.97 -19.34 25.24
C ARG A 516 10.28 -20.75 25.74
N PHE A 517 10.83 -20.87 26.96
CA PHE A 517 11.12 -22.19 27.56
C PHE A 517 9.86 -23.06 27.71
N CYS A 518 8.73 -22.48 28.11
CA CYS A 518 7.46 -23.19 28.23
C CYS A 518 6.93 -23.61 26.84
N CYS A 519 6.87 -22.66 25.91
CA CYS A 519 6.44 -22.89 24.54
C CYS A 519 7.25 -24.01 23.87
N MET A 520 8.58 -24.03 24.04
CA MET A 520 9.45 -25.08 23.53
C MET A 520 9.10 -26.47 24.08
N LYS A 521 8.72 -26.56 25.37
CA LYS A 521 8.28 -27.83 25.97
C LYS A 521 6.93 -28.30 25.41
N ALA A 522 6.00 -27.39 25.15
CA ALA A 522 4.72 -27.73 24.53
C ALA A 522 4.91 -28.20 23.09
N LEU A 523 5.63 -27.42 22.26
CA LEU A 523 5.89 -27.75 20.87
C LEU A 523 6.67 -29.05 20.69
N ALA A 524 7.59 -29.37 21.60
CA ALA A 524 8.31 -30.65 21.58
C ALA A 524 7.40 -31.88 21.73
N GLN A 525 6.23 -31.73 22.40
CA GLN A 525 5.26 -32.81 22.56
C GLN A 525 4.40 -33.04 21.31
N VAL A 526 4.37 -32.06 20.39
CA VAL A 526 3.53 -32.09 19.18
C VAL A 526 4.33 -31.94 17.89
N LYS A 527 5.65 -32.15 17.92
CA LYS A 527 6.54 -31.97 16.74
C LYS A 527 6.05 -32.69 15.47
N ASP A 528 5.40 -33.85 15.63
CA ASP A 528 4.95 -34.67 14.50
C ASP A 528 3.75 -34.06 13.75
N VAL A 529 3.07 -33.05 14.31
CA VAL A 529 1.97 -32.34 13.63
C VAL A 529 2.46 -31.24 12.69
N VAL A 530 3.75 -30.87 12.76
CA VAL A 530 4.41 -29.84 11.92
C VAL A 530 3.61 -28.53 11.89
N PRO A 531 3.49 -27.85 13.05
CA PRO A 531 2.67 -26.64 13.18
C PRO A 531 3.32 -25.46 12.47
N TRP A 532 2.55 -24.80 11.60
CA TRP A 532 2.92 -23.54 10.97
C TRP A 532 2.08 -22.40 11.53
N PHE A 533 2.76 -21.29 11.80
CA PHE A 533 2.17 -20.05 12.29
C PHE A 533 2.52 -18.89 11.35
N GLY A 534 1.53 -18.06 11.04
CA GLY A 534 1.72 -16.74 10.47
C GLY A 534 1.05 -15.71 11.37
N ILE A 535 1.78 -14.69 11.82
CA ILE A 535 1.28 -13.73 12.81
C ILE A 535 1.18 -12.33 12.16
N GLU A 536 -0.01 -11.75 12.22
CA GLU A 536 -0.36 -10.43 11.70
C GLU A 536 -0.23 -9.40 12.82
N GLN A 537 0.92 -8.73 12.91
CA GLN A 537 1.14 -7.72 13.95
C GLN A 537 0.58 -6.38 13.53
N GLU A 538 -0.52 -5.97 14.14
CA GLU A 538 -1.02 -4.59 14.06
C GLU A 538 -0.35 -3.71 15.14
N TYR A 539 -0.15 -2.44 14.83
CA TYR A 539 0.44 -1.46 15.74
C TYR A 539 0.04 -0.04 15.34
N ALA A 540 0.10 0.90 16.29
CA ALA A 540 -0.12 2.32 16.02
C ALA A 540 1.19 3.11 16.15
N LEU A 541 1.43 4.01 15.22
CA LEU A 541 2.49 5.02 15.34
C LEU A 541 1.96 6.19 16.17
N MET A 542 2.76 6.64 17.13
CA MET A 542 2.43 7.69 18.09
C MET A 542 3.53 8.75 18.15
N ASP A 543 3.14 9.99 18.41
CA ASP A 543 4.02 11.05 18.87
C ASP A 543 4.58 10.75 20.28
N LEU A 544 5.64 11.46 20.67
CA LEU A 544 6.30 11.30 21.97
C LEU A 544 5.38 11.62 23.18
N ASP A 545 4.29 12.35 22.96
CA ASP A 545 3.27 12.68 23.96
C ASP A 545 2.10 11.68 23.98
N ASN A 546 2.24 10.53 23.30
CA ASN A 546 1.24 9.47 23.15
C ASN A 546 -0.02 9.89 22.38
N ARG A 547 0.07 10.91 21.52
CA ARG A 547 -0.93 11.17 20.49
C ARG A 547 -0.68 10.26 19.28
N PRO A 548 -1.70 9.70 18.60
CA PRO A 548 -1.49 9.01 17.33
C PRO A 548 -0.79 9.93 16.31
N PHE A 549 0.27 9.42 15.71
CA PHE A 549 1.19 10.19 14.87
C PHE A 549 0.45 10.81 13.68
N GLY A 550 0.63 12.12 13.51
CA GLY A 550 0.02 12.89 12.42
C GLY A 550 -1.46 13.20 12.58
N TRP A 551 -2.06 12.91 13.74
CA TRP A 551 -3.39 13.41 14.06
C TRP A 551 -3.32 14.88 14.50
N PRO A 552 -4.44 15.64 14.39
CA PRO A 552 -4.46 16.99 14.93
C PRO A 552 -4.21 16.96 16.44
N LYS A 553 -3.46 17.97 16.94
CA LYS A 553 -3.16 18.17 18.36
C LYS A 553 -4.41 18.18 19.24
N GLN A 554 -5.50 18.73 18.71
CA GLN A 554 -6.82 18.72 19.34
C GLN A 554 -7.86 18.13 18.38
N GLY A 555 -8.79 17.33 18.91
CA GLY A 555 -9.85 16.71 18.11
C GLY A 555 -9.44 15.40 17.44
N PHE A 556 -10.05 15.10 16.30
CA PHE A 556 -9.91 13.84 15.60
C PHE A 556 -9.73 14.09 14.10
N PRO A 557 -9.04 13.20 13.36
CA PRO A 557 -9.07 13.21 11.90
C PRO A 557 -10.48 12.85 11.39
N ALA A 558 -10.64 12.81 10.08
CA ALA A 558 -11.85 12.27 9.47
C ALA A 558 -12.17 10.85 9.98
N PRO A 559 -13.45 10.44 10.01
CA PRO A 559 -13.83 9.09 10.41
C PRO A 559 -13.14 8.00 9.59
N GLN A 560 -13.04 6.79 10.16
CA GLN A 560 -12.48 5.61 9.50
C GLN A 560 -13.20 5.23 8.20
N GLY A 561 -12.49 4.51 7.32
CA GLY A 561 -12.95 4.10 5.98
C GLY A 561 -11.95 4.44 4.86
N PRO A 562 -11.52 5.70 4.72
CA PRO A 562 -10.59 6.08 3.64
C PRO A 562 -9.12 5.69 3.90
N PHE A 563 -8.80 5.04 5.02
CA PHE A 563 -7.42 4.80 5.47
C PHE A 563 -6.85 3.41 5.14
N TYR A 564 -7.65 2.36 5.29
CA TYR A 564 -7.21 0.97 5.08
C TYR A 564 -6.59 0.78 3.68
N CYS A 565 -5.35 0.31 3.63
CA CYS A 565 -4.58 0.15 2.38
C CYS A 565 -4.55 1.41 1.48
N ALA A 566 -4.75 2.63 1.98
CA ALA A 566 -4.93 3.79 1.11
C ALA A 566 -3.63 4.31 0.46
N VAL A 567 -3.80 5.31 -0.40
CA VAL A 567 -2.73 6.17 -0.92
C VAL A 567 -3.19 7.64 -0.87
N GLY A 568 -2.26 8.56 -0.60
CA GLY A 568 -2.49 9.99 -0.43
C GLY A 568 -2.02 10.51 0.93
N ALA A 569 -1.49 11.74 0.94
CA ALA A 569 -0.82 12.35 2.10
C ALA A 569 -1.73 12.51 3.35
N ASN A 570 -3.04 12.65 3.14
CA ASN A 570 -4.05 12.79 4.20
C ASN A 570 -4.78 11.49 4.57
N LYS A 571 -4.42 10.37 3.93
CA LYS A 571 -5.08 9.07 4.12
C LYS A 571 -4.15 8.02 4.71
N VAL A 572 -2.84 8.19 4.54
CA VAL A 572 -1.83 7.28 5.07
C VAL A 572 -0.71 8.07 5.71
N ILE A 573 -0.37 7.72 6.94
CA ILE A 573 0.65 8.41 7.74
C ILE A 573 1.71 7.40 8.20
N GLY A 574 2.99 7.74 8.05
CA GLY A 574 4.09 6.93 8.58
C GLY A 574 4.65 5.88 7.63
N ARG A 575 4.30 5.92 6.33
CA ARG A 575 4.74 4.91 5.35
C ARG A 575 6.26 4.75 5.28
N ALA A 576 7.02 5.83 5.46
CA ALA A 576 8.49 5.77 5.48
C ALA A 576 9.03 4.87 6.62
N ILE A 577 8.41 4.87 7.79
CA ILE A 577 8.79 4.01 8.91
C ILE A 577 8.52 2.54 8.54
N VAL A 578 7.37 2.27 7.92
CA VAL A 578 6.95 0.92 7.52
C VAL A 578 7.81 0.36 6.39
N GLU A 579 8.11 1.16 5.36
CA GLU A 579 9.00 0.74 4.27
C GLU A 579 10.43 0.47 4.77
N ALA A 580 10.92 1.30 5.71
CA ALA A 580 12.19 1.09 6.37
C ALA A 580 12.21 -0.20 7.19
N HIS A 581 11.18 -0.45 8.00
CA HIS A 581 11.02 -1.67 8.79
C HIS A 581 10.94 -2.92 7.91
N TYR A 582 10.13 -2.91 6.87
CA TYR A 582 10.00 -4.04 5.95
C TYR A 582 11.37 -4.37 5.33
N ARG A 583 12.05 -3.35 4.81
CA ARG A 583 13.38 -3.54 4.21
C ARG A 583 14.41 -4.06 5.22
N ALA A 584 14.37 -3.56 6.46
CA ALA A 584 15.23 -4.03 7.54
C ALA A 584 14.96 -5.50 7.91
N CYS A 585 13.70 -5.91 7.99
CA CYS A 585 13.30 -7.29 8.25
C CYS A 585 13.75 -8.25 7.13
N LEU A 586 13.60 -7.86 5.86
CA LEU A 586 14.10 -8.64 4.72
C LEU A 586 15.61 -8.81 4.77
N TYR A 587 16.35 -7.74 5.06
CA TYR A 587 17.82 -7.80 5.21
C TYR A 587 18.26 -8.68 6.39
N ALA A 588 17.54 -8.58 7.52
CA ALA A 588 17.78 -9.38 8.71
C ALA A 588 17.58 -10.90 8.46
N GLY A 589 16.85 -11.25 7.39
CA GLY A 589 16.53 -12.62 7.02
C GLY A 589 15.24 -13.14 7.66
N LEU A 590 14.37 -12.24 8.14
CA LEU A 590 13.08 -12.64 8.71
C LEU A 590 12.11 -13.07 7.60
N THR A 591 11.19 -13.96 7.95
CA THR A 591 10.10 -14.45 7.09
C THR A 591 8.95 -13.44 7.04
N ILE A 592 9.27 -12.17 6.80
CA ILE A 592 8.26 -11.11 6.63
C ILE A 592 7.56 -11.29 5.28
N SER A 593 6.24 -11.46 5.30
CA SER A 593 5.45 -11.84 4.12
C SER A 593 4.63 -10.70 3.53
N GLY A 594 4.41 -9.60 4.26
CA GLY A 594 3.72 -8.43 3.73
C GLY A 594 3.61 -7.24 4.69
N THR A 595 2.92 -6.20 4.22
CA THR A 595 2.45 -5.07 5.03
C THR A 595 1.25 -4.36 4.38
N ASN A 596 0.42 -3.73 5.21
CA ASN A 596 -0.69 -2.85 4.81
C ASN A 596 -0.92 -1.74 5.83
N ALA A 597 -1.46 -0.61 5.37
CA ALA A 597 -2.04 0.39 6.25
C ALA A 597 -3.38 -0.13 6.78
N GLU A 598 -3.65 0.11 8.06
CA GLU A 598 -4.84 -0.38 8.75
C GLU A 598 -5.99 0.64 8.79
N VAL A 599 -7.13 0.23 9.37
CA VAL A 599 -8.38 1.00 9.38
C VAL A 599 -8.27 2.32 10.16
N LEU A 600 -7.44 2.38 11.20
CA LEU A 600 -7.13 3.60 11.94
C LEU A 600 -6.01 4.40 11.24
N LEU A 601 -6.19 5.71 11.09
CA LEU A 601 -5.11 6.58 10.59
C LEU A 601 -3.89 6.47 11.52
N SER A 602 -2.70 6.24 10.95
CA SER A 602 -1.43 5.94 11.64
C SER A 602 -1.26 4.51 12.18
N GLN A 603 -2.25 3.63 11.97
CA GLN A 603 -2.14 2.20 12.27
C GLN A 603 -1.66 1.42 11.05
N TRP A 604 -0.87 0.39 11.30
CA TRP A 604 -0.25 -0.44 10.28
C TRP A 604 -0.20 -1.90 10.72
N GLU A 605 -0.04 -2.77 9.75
CA GLU A 605 0.16 -4.20 9.94
C GLU A 605 1.40 -4.68 9.18
N TYR A 606 2.12 -5.65 9.74
CA TYR A 606 3.05 -6.50 9.01
C TYR A 606 2.85 -7.97 9.43
N GLN A 607 3.19 -8.89 8.54
CA GLN A 607 3.00 -10.32 8.77
C GLN A 607 4.33 -11.07 8.81
N ILE A 608 4.54 -11.88 9.86
CA ILE A 608 5.64 -12.84 9.95
C ILE A 608 5.10 -14.23 9.65
N GLY A 609 5.79 -14.98 8.80
CA GLY A 609 5.48 -16.37 8.48
C GLY A 609 4.96 -16.60 7.06
N PRO A 610 4.72 -17.87 6.70
CA PRO A 610 4.60 -19.01 7.62
C PRO A 610 5.95 -19.49 8.19
N CYS A 611 5.99 -19.66 9.51
CA CYS A 611 7.14 -20.21 10.25
C CYS A 611 6.73 -21.47 11.03
N GLU A 612 7.65 -22.43 11.15
CA GLU A 612 7.40 -23.66 11.91
C GLU A 612 7.73 -23.48 13.40
N GLY A 613 6.81 -23.91 14.27
CA GLY A 613 7.03 -23.97 15.72
C GLY A 613 7.44 -22.63 16.33
N VAL A 614 8.46 -22.67 17.21
CA VAL A 614 8.91 -21.51 18.00
C VAL A 614 9.49 -20.38 17.13
N GLY A 615 9.90 -20.69 15.89
CA GLY A 615 10.52 -19.74 14.99
C GLY A 615 9.61 -18.54 14.69
N ALA A 616 8.29 -18.75 14.63
CA ALA A 616 7.34 -17.65 14.44
C ALA A 616 7.40 -16.61 15.57
N ALA A 617 7.53 -17.07 16.81
CA ALA A 617 7.62 -16.20 17.98
C ALA A 617 9.02 -15.56 18.13
N ASP A 618 10.09 -16.32 17.83
CA ASP A 618 11.46 -15.78 17.77
C ASP A 618 11.55 -14.63 16.75
N GLU A 619 10.99 -14.82 15.56
CA GLU A 619 10.99 -13.80 14.49
C GLU A 619 10.07 -12.62 14.80
N LEU A 620 8.91 -12.83 15.43
CA LEU A 620 8.01 -11.72 15.80
C LEU A 620 8.64 -10.80 16.87
N TRP A 621 9.32 -11.36 17.87
CA TRP A 621 10.04 -10.53 18.84
C TRP A 621 11.20 -9.77 18.18
N MET A 622 11.91 -10.41 17.25
CA MET A 622 12.96 -9.76 16.47
C MET A 622 12.41 -8.63 15.59
N SER A 623 11.29 -8.85 14.91
CA SER A 623 10.65 -7.82 14.07
C SER A 623 10.11 -6.66 14.90
N ARG A 624 9.59 -6.91 16.11
CA ARG A 624 9.20 -5.86 17.08
C ARG A 624 10.40 -5.02 17.50
N TYR A 625 11.52 -5.66 17.84
CA TYR A 625 12.76 -4.94 18.15
C TYR A 625 13.22 -4.06 16.98
N ILE A 626 13.22 -4.61 15.75
CA ILE A 626 13.58 -3.84 14.56
C ILE A 626 12.61 -2.67 14.36
N LEU A 627 11.31 -2.88 14.55
CA LEU A 627 10.28 -1.83 14.41
C LEU A 627 10.53 -0.67 15.38
N HIS A 628 10.74 -0.96 16.67
CA HIS A 628 11.04 0.07 17.67
C HIS A 628 12.32 0.84 17.32
N ARG A 629 13.40 0.14 16.94
CA ARG A 629 14.67 0.77 16.57
C ARG A 629 14.59 1.63 15.30
N VAL A 630 13.81 1.19 14.30
CA VAL A 630 13.51 2.01 13.12
C VAL A 630 12.73 3.26 13.53
N ALA A 631 11.67 3.11 14.34
CA ALA A 631 10.85 4.23 14.80
C ALA A 631 11.67 5.24 15.63
N GLU A 632 12.61 4.78 16.45
CA GLU A 632 13.57 5.61 17.19
C GLU A 632 14.40 6.50 16.26
N ASP A 633 14.87 6.00 15.12
CA ASP A 633 15.60 6.81 14.13
C ASP A 633 14.74 7.93 13.51
N PHE A 634 13.43 7.72 13.45
CA PHE A 634 12.45 8.72 12.99
C PHE A 634 11.92 9.62 14.12
N GLY A 635 12.25 9.32 15.38
CA GLY A 635 11.71 10.03 16.56
C GLY A 635 10.21 9.79 16.78
N VAL A 636 9.71 8.61 16.42
CA VAL A 636 8.30 8.20 16.55
C VAL A 636 8.21 7.02 17.53
N VAL A 637 7.10 6.95 18.28
CA VAL A 637 6.81 5.88 19.23
C VAL A 637 5.93 4.82 18.56
N VAL A 638 6.21 3.55 18.85
CA VAL A 638 5.37 2.42 18.43
C VAL A 638 4.54 1.98 19.63
N SER A 639 3.22 1.93 19.45
CA SER A 639 2.30 1.38 20.44
C SER A 639 1.78 0.02 19.98
N LEU A 640 2.01 -0.99 20.84
CA LEU A 640 1.37 -2.30 20.76
C LEU A 640 0.13 -2.39 21.67
N ASP A 641 -0.37 -1.24 22.16
CA ASP A 641 -1.60 -1.24 22.96
C ASP A 641 -2.77 -1.79 22.13
N PRO A 642 -3.58 -2.72 22.66
CA PRO A 642 -4.69 -3.33 21.91
C PRO A 642 -5.79 -2.36 21.54
N LYS A 643 -5.88 -1.22 22.21
CA LYS A 643 -6.85 -0.16 21.97
C LYS A 643 -6.18 1.20 22.21
N PRO A 644 -5.34 1.66 21.26
CA PRO A 644 -4.51 2.86 21.45
C PRO A 644 -5.33 4.15 21.51
N VAL A 645 -6.54 4.13 20.96
CA VAL A 645 -7.50 5.24 21.00
C VAL A 645 -8.87 4.72 21.39
N GLU A 646 -9.48 5.33 22.41
CA GLU A 646 -10.82 5.01 22.85
C GLU A 646 -11.90 5.51 21.88
N GLY A 647 -13.08 4.89 21.93
CA GLY A 647 -14.24 5.28 21.12
C GLY A 647 -14.34 4.55 19.78
N ASN A 648 -14.85 5.24 18.75
CA ASN A 648 -15.22 4.66 17.46
C ASN A 648 -14.03 4.53 16.50
N TRP A 649 -13.00 3.82 16.97
CA TRP A 649 -11.74 3.59 16.28
C TRP A 649 -11.36 2.12 16.45
N ASN A 650 -10.96 1.43 15.39
CA ASN A 650 -10.41 0.08 15.48
C ASN A 650 -9.27 -0.02 16.54
N GLY A 651 -9.20 -1.17 17.20
CA GLY A 651 -8.06 -1.54 18.04
C GLY A 651 -6.99 -2.28 17.23
N SER A 652 -5.94 -2.76 17.91
CA SER A 652 -4.79 -3.46 17.32
C SER A 652 -4.71 -4.91 17.80
N GLY A 653 -4.75 -5.87 16.88
CA GLY A 653 -4.58 -7.31 17.12
C GLY A 653 -3.19 -7.86 16.80
N ALA A 654 -2.99 -9.14 17.11
CA ALA A 654 -1.88 -9.95 16.61
C ALA A 654 -2.42 -11.26 16.02
N HIS A 655 -3.24 -11.20 14.95
CA HIS A 655 -4.00 -12.37 14.49
C HIS A 655 -3.05 -13.52 14.12
N VAL A 656 -3.41 -14.75 14.52
CA VAL A 656 -2.56 -15.93 14.30
C VAL A 656 -3.21 -16.87 13.31
N ASN A 657 -2.61 -16.93 12.12
CA ASN A 657 -2.87 -17.92 11.11
C ASN A 657 -2.18 -19.23 11.49
N PHE A 658 -2.94 -20.31 11.67
CA PHE A 658 -2.43 -21.59 12.16
C PHE A 658 -2.84 -22.76 11.27
N SER A 659 -1.87 -23.65 11.00
CA SER A 659 -2.14 -24.94 10.38
C SER A 659 -1.21 -26.03 10.87
N THR A 660 -1.70 -27.27 10.90
CA THR A 660 -0.86 -28.47 10.99
C THR A 660 -0.69 -29.08 9.60
N LYS A 661 0.24 -30.04 9.45
CA LYS A 661 0.40 -30.78 8.18
C LYS A 661 -0.94 -31.33 7.67
N ALA A 662 -1.73 -31.95 8.54
CA ALA A 662 -3.02 -32.55 8.17
C ALA A 662 -4.07 -31.51 7.72
N MET A 663 -4.03 -30.29 8.25
CA MET A 663 -4.92 -29.21 7.80
C MET A 663 -4.60 -28.73 6.38
N ARG A 664 -3.34 -28.88 5.94
CA ARG A 664 -2.87 -28.46 4.61
C ARG A 664 -3.02 -29.55 3.54
N GLU A 665 -3.40 -30.77 3.93
CA GLU A 665 -3.62 -31.91 3.02
C GLU A 665 -5.11 -32.00 2.59
N ASP A 666 -5.39 -32.83 1.60
CA ASP A 666 -6.76 -32.97 1.06
C ASP A 666 -7.76 -33.41 2.13
N GLY A 667 -8.87 -32.68 2.24
CA GLY A 667 -9.86 -32.87 3.31
C GLY A 667 -9.49 -32.23 4.65
N GLY A 668 -8.40 -31.46 4.70
CA GLY A 668 -7.88 -30.78 5.89
C GLY A 668 -8.86 -29.80 6.55
N ILE A 669 -9.91 -29.36 5.85
CA ILE A 669 -11.00 -28.57 6.45
C ILE A 669 -11.63 -29.25 7.67
N LYS A 670 -11.73 -30.59 7.68
CA LYS A 670 -12.24 -31.33 8.85
C LYS A 670 -11.30 -31.22 10.05
N GLU A 671 -9.99 -31.15 9.81
CA GLU A 671 -9.00 -30.95 10.87
C GLU A 671 -9.04 -29.52 11.40
N ILE A 672 -9.31 -28.54 10.53
CA ILE A 672 -9.56 -27.14 10.92
C ILE A 672 -10.80 -27.06 11.83
N GLU A 673 -11.92 -27.66 11.44
CA GLU A 673 -13.15 -27.67 12.24
C GLU A 673 -12.93 -28.32 13.61
N LYS A 674 -12.20 -29.44 13.68
CA LYS A 674 -11.82 -30.08 14.95
C LYS A 674 -10.95 -29.19 15.82
N ALA A 675 -10.01 -28.44 15.23
CA ALA A 675 -9.19 -27.50 15.99
C ALA A 675 -10.02 -26.34 16.53
N ILE A 676 -10.93 -25.78 15.75
CA ILE A 676 -11.88 -24.74 16.19
C ILE A 676 -12.72 -25.24 17.36
N GLU A 677 -13.22 -26.49 17.32
CA GLU A 677 -13.98 -27.07 18.43
C GLU A 677 -13.14 -27.20 19.71
N LYS A 678 -11.84 -27.49 19.60
CA LYS A 678 -10.94 -27.53 20.76
C LYS A 678 -10.65 -26.12 21.29
N LEU A 679 -10.42 -25.15 20.41
CA LEU A 679 -10.20 -23.74 20.77
C LEU A 679 -11.40 -23.15 21.52
N SER A 680 -12.63 -23.51 21.13
CA SER A 680 -13.84 -23.03 21.79
C SER A 680 -13.96 -23.52 23.24
N LYS A 681 -13.60 -24.77 23.50
CA LYS A 681 -13.63 -25.38 24.85
C LYS A 681 -12.61 -24.77 25.82
N HIS A 682 -11.58 -24.11 25.30
CA HIS A 682 -10.53 -23.48 26.09
C HIS A 682 -10.48 -21.95 25.95
N HIS A 683 -11.57 -21.34 25.47
CA HIS A 683 -11.62 -19.93 25.10
C HIS A 683 -11.05 -18.98 26.17
N MET A 684 -11.57 -19.02 27.41
CA MET A 684 -11.12 -18.11 28.47
C MET A 684 -9.68 -18.36 28.92
N ARG A 685 -9.22 -19.62 28.91
CA ARG A 685 -7.81 -19.94 29.17
C ARG A 685 -6.89 -19.32 28.11
N HIS A 686 -7.34 -19.28 26.85
CA HIS A 686 -6.56 -18.66 25.78
C HIS A 686 -6.59 -17.13 25.90
N ILE A 687 -7.74 -16.54 26.23
CA ILE A 687 -7.85 -15.08 26.47
C ILE A 687 -6.85 -14.62 27.55
N GLU A 688 -6.66 -15.39 28.62
CA GLU A 688 -5.66 -15.09 29.66
C GLU A 688 -4.21 -15.09 29.12
N ALA A 689 -3.89 -15.96 28.15
CA ALA A 689 -2.56 -16.01 27.52
C ALA A 689 -2.39 -15.02 26.35
N TYR A 690 -3.51 -14.54 25.79
CA TYR A 690 -3.58 -13.68 24.60
C TYR A 690 -3.38 -12.20 24.92
N ASP A 691 -3.10 -11.88 26.18
CA ASP A 691 -2.82 -10.55 26.71
C ASP A 691 -1.94 -10.71 27.96
N PRO A 692 -0.77 -10.03 28.04
CA PRO A 692 0.15 -10.14 29.17
C PRO A 692 -0.49 -9.78 30.53
N LYS A 693 -1.62 -9.07 30.54
CA LYS A 693 -2.37 -8.69 31.75
C LYS A 693 -3.60 -9.56 32.01
N GLY A 694 -3.66 -10.75 31.41
CA GLY A 694 -4.71 -11.74 31.66
C GLY A 694 -6.06 -11.38 31.02
N GLY A 695 -6.04 -10.72 29.86
CA GLY A 695 -7.23 -10.34 29.08
C GLY A 695 -7.77 -8.93 29.34
N LYS A 696 -7.22 -8.20 30.33
CA LYS A 696 -7.71 -6.88 30.74
C LYS A 696 -7.52 -5.78 29.70
N ASP A 697 -6.38 -5.75 29.01
CA ASP A 697 -6.16 -4.78 27.93
C ASP A 697 -7.01 -5.16 26.71
N ASN A 698 -7.13 -6.46 26.45
CA ASN A 698 -7.88 -7.00 25.31
C ASN A 698 -9.40 -6.81 25.44
N GLU A 699 -9.94 -6.69 26.66
CA GLU A 699 -11.36 -6.36 26.89
C GLU A 699 -11.76 -5.02 26.27
N ARG A 700 -10.83 -4.05 26.20
CA ARG A 700 -11.06 -2.75 25.52
C ARG A 700 -11.15 -2.90 23.99
N ARG A 701 -10.58 -3.97 23.43
CA ARG A 701 -10.53 -4.26 21.99
C ARG A 701 -11.67 -5.18 21.56
N LEU A 702 -11.77 -6.36 22.19
CA LEU A 702 -12.71 -7.44 21.87
C LEU A 702 -14.12 -7.14 22.40
N THR A 703 -14.80 -6.24 21.69
CA THR A 703 -16.11 -5.68 22.10
C THR A 703 -17.28 -6.16 21.23
N GLY A 704 -17.02 -7.00 20.24
CA GLY A 704 -18.01 -7.38 19.22
C GLY A 704 -18.21 -6.31 18.13
N ARG A 705 -17.49 -5.19 18.21
CA ARG A 705 -17.48 -4.09 17.22
C ARG A 705 -16.10 -4.01 16.56
N HIS A 706 -15.97 -3.19 15.52
CA HIS A 706 -14.67 -2.91 14.89
C HIS A 706 -13.94 -4.20 14.45
N GLU A 707 -14.67 -5.09 13.77
CA GLU A 707 -14.12 -6.36 13.26
C GLU A 707 -13.54 -7.28 14.35
N THR A 708 -14.11 -7.24 15.56
CA THR A 708 -13.76 -8.15 16.65
C THR A 708 -14.98 -8.92 17.14
N SER A 709 -14.75 -10.06 17.81
CA SER A 709 -15.77 -10.71 18.64
C SER A 709 -15.79 -10.12 20.05
N ASP A 710 -16.89 -10.30 20.77
CA ASP A 710 -16.94 -10.04 22.21
C ASP A 710 -16.00 -10.98 22.97
N ILE A 711 -15.29 -10.49 23.99
CA ILE A 711 -14.25 -11.23 24.72
C ILE A 711 -14.78 -12.47 25.47
N TYR A 712 -16.07 -12.50 25.82
CA TYR A 712 -16.69 -13.61 26.55
C TYR A 712 -17.37 -14.62 25.63
N THR A 713 -17.43 -14.33 24.33
CA THR A 713 -18.16 -15.12 23.35
C THR A 713 -17.20 -15.70 22.32
N PHE A 714 -17.15 -17.04 22.22
CA PHE A 714 -16.45 -17.70 21.13
C PHE A 714 -17.36 -17.88 19.91
N SER A 715 -16.87 -17.49 18.74
CA SER A 715 -17.53 -17.73 17.45
C SER A 715 -16.53 -18.05 16.36
N ALA A 716 -16.97 -18.79 15.34
CA ALA A 716 -16.18 -19.05 14.15
C ALA A 716 -17.02 -18.89 12.87
N GLY A 717 -16.40 -18.47 11.78
CA GLY A 717 -17.11 -18.30 10.50
C GLY A 717 -16.20 -18.15 9.28
N VAL A 718 -16.76 -18.40 8.10
CA VAL A 718 -16.05 -18.25 6.82
C VAL A 718 -16.11 -16.80 6.34
N ALA A 719 -14.95 -16.16 6.17
CA ALA A 719 -14.79 -14.74 5.85
C ALA A 719 -15.51 -13.74 6.78
N ASN A 720 -15.90 -14.19 7.97
CA ASN A 720 -16.57 -13.35 8.95
C ASN A 720 -15.54 -12.71 9.88
N ARG A 721 -15.34 -11.40 9.73
CA ARG A 721 -14.41 -10.65 10.59
C ARG A 721 -14.97 -10.41 12.00
N GLY A 722 -16.28 -10.43 12.20
CA GLY A 722 -16.86 -10.37 13.55
C GLY A 722 -16.63 -11.63 14.40
N ALA A 723 -16.06 -12.70 13.82
CA ALA A 723 -15.83 -13.96 14.52
C ALA A 723 -14.51 -13.96 15.31
N SER A 724 -14.46 -14.79 16.36
CA SER A 724 -13.23 -15.03 17.13
C SER A 724 -12.18 -15.79 16.32
N VAL A 725 -12.63 -16.78 15.54
CA VAL A 725 -11.79 -17.54 14.59
C VAL A 725 -12.39 -17.44 13.20
N ARG A 726 -11.60 -17.01 12.22
CA ARG A 726 -12.01 -16.91 10.82
C ARG A 726 -11.41 -18.07 10.02
N ILE A 727 -12.21 -18.66 9.15
CA ILE A 727 -11.71 -19.51 8.05
C ILE A 727 -11.67 -18.62 6.80
N PRO A 728 -10.49 -18.36 6.21
CA PRO A 728 -10.41 -17.60 4.97
C PRO A 728 -11.24 -18.25 3.87
N ARG A 729 -11.86 -17.44 3.00
CA ARG A 729 -12.72 -17.97 1.93
C ARG A 729 -12.00 -18.97 1.03
N GLY A 730 -10.76 -18.67 0.62
CA GLY A 730 -9.96 -19.57 -0.21
C GLY A 730 -9.72 -20.93 0.44
N VAL A 731 -9.47 -20.96 1.77
CA VAL A 731 -9.31 -22.22 2.52
C VAL A 731 -10.60 -23.04 2.54
N ALA A 732 -11.76 -22.37 2.71
CA ALA A 732 -13.05 -23.04 2.69
C ALA A 732 -13.41 -23.58 1.29
N GLU A 733 -13.05 -22.84 0.23
CA GLU A 733 -13.25 -23.26 -1.17
C GLU A 733 -12.34 -24.44 -1.54
N ASP A 734 -11.06 -24.40 -1.14
CA ASP A 734 -10.08 -25.44 -1.43
C ASP A 734 -10.25 -26.69 -0.55
N GLY A 735 -10.99 -26.57 0.57
CA GLY A 735 -11.22 -27.66 1.52
C GLY A 735 -9.99 -28.03 2.36
N LYS A 736 -8.97 -27.16 2.40
CA LYS A 736 -7.71 -27.34 3.14
C LYS A 736 -6.96 -26.01 3.28
N GLY A 737 -6.10 -25.87 4.29
CA GLY A 737 -5.29 -24.68 4.52
C GLY A 737 -5.06 -24.39 6.00
N TYR A 738 -5.54 -23.24 6.47
CA TYR A 738 -5.31 -22.71 7.82
C TYR A 738 -6.56 -22.03 8.40
N LEU A 739 -6.59 -21.88 9.73
CA LEU A 739 -7.52 -20.99 10.42
C LEU A 739 -6.81 -19.70 10.85
N GLU A 740 -7.55 -18.63 11.07
CA GLU A 740 -7.06 -17.36 11.63
C GLU A 740 -7.70 -17.12 13.00
N ASP A 741 -6.92 -17.18 14.08
CA ASP A 741 -7.37 -16.78 15.41
C ASP A 741 -7.19 -15.27 15.60
N ARG A 742 -8.31 -14.55 15.74
CA ARG A 742 -8.34 -13.08 15.76
C ARG A 742 -8.32 -12.50 17.18
N ARG A 743 -8.32 -13.38 18.17
CA ARG A 743 -8.41 -13.03 19.59
C ARG A 743 -7.10 -12.51 20.22
N PRO A 744 -5.88 -12.89 19.78
CA PRO A 744 -4.66 -12.35 20.36
C PRO A 744 -4.56 -10.83 20.22
N SER A 745 -4.19 -10.16 21.31
CA SER A 745 -3.98 -8.72 21.32
C SER A 745 -2.64 -8.35 20.69
N SER A 746 -2.48 -7.11 20.22
CA SER A 746 -1.21 -6.65 19.62
C SER A 746 -0.01 -6.67 20.57
N ASN A 747 -0.22 -6.51 21.88
CA ASN A 747 0.83 -6.66 22.92
C ASN A 747 1.02 -8.09 23.41
N CYS A 748 0.37 -9.10 22.82
CA CYS A 748 0.52 -10.47 23.29
C CYS A 748 1.99 -10.93 23.24
N ASP A 749 2.38 -11.82 24.15
CA ASP A 749 3.63 -12.56 24.01
C ASP A 749 3.38 -13.72 23.04
N PRO A 750 4.00 -13.73 21.84
CA PRO A 750 3.80 -14.80 20.87
C PRO A 750 4.18 -16.18 21.42
N TYR A 751 5.15 -16.29 22.34
CA TYR A 751 5.45 -17.60 22.96
C TYR A 751 4.28 -18.12 23.77
N SER A 752 3.60 -17.25 24.52
CA SER A 752 2.43 -17.63 25.32
C SER A 752 1.24 -17.99 24.43
N VAL A 753 1.05 -17.28 23.32
CA VAL A 753 0.01 -17.58 22.33
C VAL A 753 0.25 -18.96 21.70
N LEU A 754 1.48 -19.24 21.27
CA LEU A 754 1.86 -20.52 20.66
C LEU A 754 1.85 -21.69 21.66
N ASP A 755 2.11 -21.45 22.95
CA ASP A 755 2.09 -22.48 24.00
C ASP A 755 0.69 -23.03 24.25
N VAL A 756 -0.34 -22.18 24.19
CA VAL A 756 -1.72 -22.58 24.44
C VAL A 756 -2.47 -23.04 23.20
N MET A 757 -2.00 -22.70 22.00
CA MET A 757 -2.60 -23.06 20.71
C MET A 757 -2.21 -24.46 20.27
#